data_AF-A0A820L8P9-F1
#
_entry.id   AF-A0A820L8P9-F1
#
_cell.length_a   1.000
_cell.length_b   1.000
_cell.length_c   1.000
_cell.angle_alpha   90.00
_cell.angle_beta   90.00
_cell.angle_gamma   90.00
#
_symmetry.space_group_name_H-M   'P 1'
#
loop_
_entity.id
_entity.type
_entity.pdbx_description
1 polymer ?
#
loop_
_entity_poly.entity_id
_entity_poly.type
_entity_poly.pdbx_seq_one_letter_code
_entity_poly.pdbx_strand_id
1 'polypeptide(L)'
;MANKIIHQSLVQNDNCECQLADYDWCDDEDFHIHYVRKNISFSTICDGFIELIPITIEGQNETDETECEQWSCNNIYTRCDGLWNCRHGEDEIGCDLSSALNCPSDHHKCVSPYTNQLTCLSVEKANDGNIDCLGATDEPILCQTKYQVKFANNFYCMKQNQQSCIPSEFLCNGDTFCDHGNDDEKFCVSNRLNISIYLGICHSSYFFNRSDAEQFLCHQTKYKIKQQIKYFSLDGMSKPVEGQTKNVIKPIFSSSSIIELFHQHESRCHRGFHLRIWLNNEKNLTTNICLCPPSFYGDQCQYQNQRVSLTVKFRALSDSWSTLFSMIVSLIDDSNERIIHSYEQFTYLSIRDCKIKFNIYLLYSTRPKNQTKNYAIHIDIYEKVSLSYRGSLLFPIIFPFLPVYRVAYKVDIPRNNENIKSCSNSPCIHGKCIMYLNNQQNTSFCQCYQGWSGRYCTIPHTSMCSSDSLYFGVSAYNQSVCVCPINKFGYQCLLVNTICDMDKNLTCQNGGQCIPTDEYTISNHKFICLCPKGYIGDRCEIADTKIILSFGNDIVLSQSIFIHFIQVVNDSTPIRTTTFRTIPLTQHLLALYWSQPFHLMFIELLNKIYYLAVIQKTYERSTTITKMINSSARCQHINELFNETFVQMHVLRRIKYYHLPCQNYSSNLSCFYDDSHICLCYDYGQKHLANCFDFNHDMKFDCLGESACENEGQCFQDSPDCPQRSMCICPSCFYGTRCQFSSNGFGLSLDAILGYHVQPHISLIHQPNIVKTSLALTIIFMVVGFINGILAVITFSNKTVCEVGCGLYLLGSSITTLLTTIIFGLKFWILLLAQMALISNRLFLQIQCLSLDFILRVSLNLDHWLNAAVAMERAMTIIKATHFSKQKSKQIAKIENEDDKRVWCIITYPTSVQIFNSIVHTFHFLTPFIINLISAIILITKKARQQSNLQTGRPYKEHLQQQIQQYKHLFTAPVVLVILALPRLILLFLSKCMKSTDDAWLFLIGYFISFIPTMLTFVVFIVPSKFYKKQLHQSLTAYLTNIQRHFKSIK
;
A
#
# COMPACT_ATOMS: atom_id res chain seq x y z
N MET A 1 13.78 38.24 0.49
CA MET A 1 12.75 39.17 1.01
C MET A 1 11.45 38.72 0.37
N ALA A 2 10.32 38.43 1.02
CA ALA A 2 9.81 38.79 2.35
C ALA A 2 9.08 37.61 3.04
N ASN A 3 9.32 37.42 4.34
CA ASN A 3 8.56 36.49 5.21
C ASN A 3 7.40 37.25 5.86
N LYS A 4 6.37 37.61 5.10
CA LYS A 4 5.13 38.18 5.64
C LYS A 4 4.07 37.06 5.68
N ILE A 5 3.61 36.70 6.88
CA ILE A 5 2.58 35.69 7.06
C ILE A 5 1.22 36.38 6.91
N ILE A 6 0.52 36.12 5.81
CA ILE A 6 -0.83 36.63 5.55
C ILE A 6 -1.89 35.57 5.83
N HIS A 7 -3.08 36.00 6.24
CA HIS A 7 -4.21 35.12 6.52
C HIS A 7 -4.80 34.59 5.20
N GLN A 8 -5.20 33.32 5.13
CA GLN A 8 -5.64 32.69 3.87
C GLN A 8 -6.84 33.38 3.20
N SER A 9 -7.67 34.10 3.97
CA SER A 9 -8.77 34.90 3.40
C SER A 9 -8.32 36.14 2.64
N LEU A 10 -7.05 36.50 2.74
CA LEU A 10 -6.43 37.62 2.05
C LEU A 10 -5.70 37.16 0.78
N VAL A 11 -5.60 35.86 0.53
CA VAL A 11 -5.01 35.31 -0.70
C VAL A 11 -6.10 35.24 -1.76
N GLN A 12 -5.85 35.75 -2.97
CA GLN A 12 -6.82 35.88 -4.08
C GLN A 12 -7.99 36.82 -3.76
N ASN A 13 -7.71 37.95 -3.12
CA ASN A 13 -8.71 38.96 -2.77
C ASN A 13 -8.69 40.20 -3.69
N ASP A 14 -7.92 40.16 -4.79
CA ASP A 14 -7.62 41.24 -5.73
C ASP A 14 -6.85 42.44 -5.14
N ASN A 15 -6.32 42.33 -3.92
CA ASN A 15 -5.47 43.32 -3.25
C ASN A 15 -4.10 42.73 -2.93
N CYS A 16 -3.04 43.51 -3.16
CA CYS A 16 -1.70 43.03 -2.88
C CYS A 16 -1.25 43.29 -1.45
N GLU A 17 -1.20 42.25 -0.62
CA GLU A 17 -0.70 42.36 0.75
C GLU A 17 0.79 42.03 0.88
N CYS A 18 1.38 41.32 -0.09
CA CYS A 18 2.82 41.21 -0.27
C CYS A 18 3.40 42.49 -0.90
N GLN A 19 4.67 42.83 -0.63
CA GLN A 19 5.31 43.96 -1.31
C GLN A 19 5.42 43.64 -2.81
N LEU A 20 5.03 44.60 -3.67
CA LEU A 20 5.24 44.51 -5.12
C LEU A 20 6.74 44.23 -5.36
N ALA A 21 7.03 43.11 -6.02
CA ALA A 21 8.35 42.91 -6.61
C ALA A 21 8.56 43.95 -7.74
N ASP A 22 9.80 44.16 -8.19
CA ASP A 22 10.26 45.24 -9.10
C ASP A 22 9.48 45.44 -10.44
N TYR A 23 8.40 44.70 -10.70
CA TYR A 23 7.63 44.67 -11.95
C TYR A 23 6.08 44.64 -11.77
N ASP A 24 5.51 45.28 -10.75
CA ASP A 24 4.04 45.43 -10.56
C ASP A 24 3.23 44.13 -10.33
N TRP A 25 3.85 43.04 -9.88
CA TRP A 25 3.18 41.74 -9.68
C TRP A 25 3.01 41.39 -8.21
N CYS A 26 1.95 40.64 -7.92
CA CYS A 26 1.52 40.38 -6.58
C CYS A 26 1.61 38.90 -6.20
N ASP A 27 2.55 38.54 -5.32
CA ASP A 27 2.87 37.14 -4.98
C ASP A 27 1.71 36.37 -4.34
N ASP A 28 0.81 37.05 -3.62
CA ASP A 28 -0.38 36.48 -3.00
C ASP A 28 -1.58 36.33 -3.94
N GLU A 29 -1.58 37.07 -5.05
CA GLU A 29 -2.68 37.05 -6.03
C GLU A 29 -2.34 36.22 -7.28
N ASP A 30 -1.06 36.21 -7.70
CA ASP A 30 -0.59 35.65 -8.98
C ASP A 30 0.21 34.33 -8.81
N PHE A 31 -0.33 33.34 -8.08
CA PHE A 31 0.36 32.07 -7.75
C PHE A 31 0.92 31.29 -8.96
N HIS A 32 0.22 31.34 -10.10
CA HIS A 32 0.60 30.62 -11.33
C HIS A 32 1.90 31.15 -11.95
N ILE A 33 2.09 32.47 -11.92
CA ILE A 33 3.29 33.14 -12.43
C ILE A 33 4.51 32.72 -11.60
N HIS A 34 4.37 32.63 -10.28
CA HIS A 34 5.45 32.20 -9.40
C HIS A 34 5.94 30.77 -9.69
N TYR A 35 5.05 29.86 -10.10
CA TYR A 35 5.43 28.48 -10.45
C TYR A 35 6.28 28.42 -11.72
N VAL A 36 5.83 29.05 -12.82
CA VAL A 36 6.54 29.03 -14.13
C VAL A 36 7.90 29.73 -14.05
N ARG A 37 8.01 30.78 -13.22
CA ARG A 37 9.29 31.49 -13.01
C ARG A 37 10.36 30.64 -12.31
N LYS A 38 9.96 29.58 -11.59
CA LYS A 38 10.87 28.75 -10.77
C LYS A 38 11.05 27.34 -11.29
N ASN A 39 10.07 26.80 -12.02
CA ASN A 39 10.06 25.42 -12.47
C ASN A 39 10.10 25.36 -13.99
N ILE A 40 10.92 24.43 -14.52
CA ILE A 40 11.07 24.21 -15.95
C ILE A 40 9.85 23.41 -16.44
N SER A 41 9.04 23.98 -17.34
CA SER A 41 7.87 23.29 -17.92
C SER A 41 8.09 23.04 -19.41
N PHE A 42 7.85 21.80 -19.87
CA PHE A 42 8.03 21.43 -21.28
C PHE A 42 7.16 22.26 -22.23
N SER A 43 5.95 22.65 -21.79
CA SER A 43 4.96 23.35 -22.62
C SER A 43 5.22 24.84 -22.80
N THR A 44 6.14 25.41 -22.01
CA THR A 44 6.50 26.85 -22.06
C THR A 44 7.90 27.08 -22.61
N ILE A 45 8.60 26.03 -23.04
CA ILE A 45 9.94 26.16 -23.63
C ILE A 45 9.82 26.57 -25.09
N CYS A 46 10.62 27.56 -25.50
CA CYS A 46 10.72 28.03 -26.87
C CYS A 46 9.35 28.40 -27.48
N ASP A 47 8.54 29.12 -26.71
CA ASP A 47 7.22 29.60 -27.11
C ASP A 47 7.18 31.13 -27.36
N GLY A 48 8.33 31.79 -27.33
CA GLY A 48 8.48 33.20 -27.68
C GLY A 48 8.37 34.18 -26.51
N PHE A 49 8.14 33.68 -25.28
CA PHE A 49 8.04 34.51 -24.07
C PHE A 49 9.08 34.10 -23.03
N ILE A 50 9.80 35.07 -22.47
CA ILE A 50 10.76 34.79 -21.39
C ILE A 50 10.01 34.76 -20.07
N GLU A 51 9.71 33.56 -19.58
CA GLU A 51 8.94 33.35 -18.35
C GLU A 51 9.83 32.83 -17.22
N LEU A 52 10.79 31.96 -17.53
CA LEU A 52 11.75 31.45 -16.55
C LEU A 52 12.76 32.54 -16.15
N ILE A 53 13.03 32.67 -14.84
CA ILE A 53 14.09 33.57 -14.38
C ILE A 53 15.44 33.07 -14.94
N PRO A 54 16.27 33.94 -15.55
CA PRO A 54 17.53 33.52 -16.14
C PRO A 54 18.41 32.76 -15.15
N ILE A 55 18.90 31.58 -15.56
CA ILE A 55 19.79 30.73 -14.77
C ILE A 55 21.19 30.85 -15.35
N THR A 56 22.18 31.20 -14.52
CA THR A 56 23.57 31.24 -14.96
C THR A 56 24.15 29.82 -15.04
N ILE A 57 24.44 29.35 -16.25
CA ILE A 57 25.00 28.02 -16.55
C ILE A 57 26.33 28.25 -17.27
N GLU A 58 27.43 27.71 -16.74
CA GLU A 58 28.78 27.87 -17.33
C GLU A 58 29.20 29.33 -17.60
N GLY A 59 28.65 30.29 -16.85
CA GLY A 59 28.94 31.72 -16.98
C GLY A 59 28.05 32.49 -17.98
N GLN A 60 27.09 31.82 -18.64
CA GLN A 60 26.11 32.44 -19.52
C GLN A 60 24.71 32.44 -18.86
N ASN A 61 23.91 33.48 -19.10
CA ASN A 61 22.53 33.56 -18.61
C ASN A 61 21.60 32.85 -19.60
N GLU A 62 21.15 31.66 -19.23
CA GLU A 62 20.24 30.84 -20.02
C GLU A 62 18.78 31.09 -19.61
N THR A 63 17.88 31.13 -20.59
CA THR A 63 16.42 31.22 -20.37
C THR A 63 15.70 30.06 -21.06
N ASP A 64 14.38 30.00 -20.92
CA ASP A 64 13.47 29.13 -21.69
C ASP A 64 13.51 29.37 -23.21
N GLU A 65 13.95 30.56 -23.65
CA GLU A 65 13.97 31.00 -25.05
C GLU A 65 15.37 31.02 -25.72
N THR A 66 16.43 30.63 -25.02
CA THR A 66 17.77 30.49 -25.62
C THR A 66 17.90 29.15 -26.36
N GLU A 67 18.80 29.02 -27.37
CA GLU A 67 19.10 27.74 -28.04
C GLU A 67 17.89 26.99 -28.66
N CYS A 68 16.85 27.70 -29.12
CA CYS A 68 15.60 27.10 -29.64
C CYS A 68 15.64 26.62 -31.10
N GLU A 69 16.82 26.57 -31.74
CA GLU A 69 16.95 26.29 -33.18
C GLU A 69 16.41 24.91 -33.60
N GLN A 70 16.49 23.92 -32.70
CA GLN A 70 16.02 22.55 -32.93
C GLN A 70 14.57 22.33 -32.46
N TRP A 71 13.94 23.35 -31.87
CA TRP A 71 12.58 23.26 -31.36
C TRP A 71 11.55 23.52 -32.47
N SER A 72 10.51 22.69 -32.55
CA SER A 72 9.46 22.90 -33.56
C SER A 72 8.48 23.97 -33.07
N CYS A 73 8.46 25.12 -33.74
CA CYS A 73 7.55 26.23 -33.42
C CYS A 73 6.06 25.84 -33.54
N ASN A 74 5.72 24.92 -34.45
CA ASN A 74 4.38 24.36 -34.60
C ASN A 74 4.33 22.99 -33.92
N ASN A 75 3.62 22.90 -32.79
CA ASN A 75 3.45 21.71 -31.98
C ASN A 75 2.07 21.73 -31.30
N ILE A 76 1.75 20.69 -30.54
CA ILE A 76 0.44 20.56 -29.84
C ILE A 76 0.10 21.73 -28.90
N TYR A 77 1.10 22.44 -28.40
CA TYR A 77 0.92 23.55 -27.47
C TYR A 77 0.75 24.89 -28.18
N THR A 78 1.39 25.09 -29.33
CA THR A 78 1.38 26.36 -30.09
C THR A 78 0.35 26.37 -31.22
N ARG A 79 -0.13 25.23 -31.68
CA ARG A 79 -1.12 25.15 -32.77
C ARG A 79 -2.46 25.78 -32.38
N CYS A 80 -2.95 26.70 -33.19
CA CYS A 80 -4.28 27.31 -33.04
C CYS A 80 -4.53 27.88 -31.64
N ASP A 81 -3.49 28.40 -31.00
CA ASP A 81 -3.59 29.02 -29.68
C ASP A 81 -3.87 30.53 -29.78
N GLY A 82 -3.86 31.06 -31.01
CA GLY A 82 -4.16 32.44 -31.32
C GLY A 82 -2.96 33.38 -31.21
N LEU A 83 -1.74 32.86 -31.04
CA LEU A 83 -0.48 33.59 -31.02
C LEU A 83 0.39 33.12 -32.20
N TRP A 84 1.26 33.99 -32.72
CA TRP A 84 2.22 33.60 -33.76
C TRP A 84 3.55 33.19 -33.11
N ASN A 85 3.73 31.89 -32.88
CA ASN A 85 4.98 31.32 -32.38
C ASN A 85 5.93 30.97 -33.54
N CYS A 86 5.39 30.63 -34.71
CA CYS A 86 6.19 30.43 -35.91
C CYS A 86 6.44 31.76 -36.64
N ARG A 87 7.61 31.88 -37.29
CA ARG A 87 8.02 33.11 -37.99
C ARG A 87 6.99 33.63 -39.00
N HIS A 88 6.35 32.75 -39.77
CA HIS A 88 5.31 33.11 -40.75
C HIS A 88 3.89 32.76 -40.26
N GLY A 89 3.68 32.54 -38.96
CA GLY A 89 2.38 32.19 -38.38
C GLY A 89 1.81 30.84 -38.82
N GLU A 90 2.65 29.89 -39.25
CA GLU A 90 2.21 28.57 -39.76
C GLU A 90 1.35 27.78 -38.76
N ASP A 91 1.57 28.02 -37.48
CA ASP A 91 0.82 27.51 -36.34
C ASP A 91 -0.63 28.01 -36.28
N GLU A 92 -0.98 29.14 -36.90
CA GLU A 92 -2.34 29.72 -36.85
C GLU A 92 -3.16 29.54 -38.14
N ILE A 93 -2.61 28.87 -39.15
CA ILE A 93 -3.31 28.67 -40.42
C ILE A 93 -4.42 27.62 -40.28
N GLY A 94 -5.64 27.93 -40.74
CA GLY A 94 -6.74 26.96 -40.82
C GLY A 94 -7.42 26.63 -39.48
N CYS A 95 -7.28 27.51 -38.48
CA CYS A 95 -7.81 27.32 -37.12
C CYS A 95 -9.26 27.85 -36.95
N ASP A 96 -9.70 28.78 -37.79
CA ASP A 96 -11.03 29.40 -37.72
C ASP A 96 -12.07 28.61 -38.54
N LEU A 97 -13.08 28.06 -37.87
CA LEU A 97 -14.22 27.37 -38.49
C LEU A 97 -15.47 28.26 -38.68
N SER A 98 -15.47 29.51 -38.18
CA SER A 98 -16.69 30.31 -37.98
C SER A 98 -16.80 31.63 -38.76
N SER A 99 -15.91 31.89 -39.72
CA SER A 99 -15.93 33.13 -40.52
C SER A 99 -16.45 32.92 -41.96
N ALA A 100 -17.04 33.96 -42.56
CA ALA A 100 -17.59 33.92 -43.91
C ALA A 100 -16.55 33.77 -45.06
N LEU A 101 -15.26 34.05 -44.81
CA LEU A 101 -14.18 33.95 -45.81
C LEU A 101 -13.28 32.73 -45.53
N ASN A 102 -13.30 31.74 -46.43
CA ASN A 102 -12.38 30.60 -46.41
C ASN A 102 -11.14 30.91 -47.26
N CYS A 103 -10.00 31.12 -46.60
CA CYS A 103 -8.71 31.27 -47.28
C CYS A 103 -8.09 29.90 -47.60
N PRO A 104 -7.25 29.82 -48.66
CA PRO A 104 -6.42 28.65 -48.94
C PRO A 104 -5.50 28.27 -47.76
N SER A 105 -5.01 27.02 -47.76
CA SER A 105 -4.21 26.44 -46.66
C SER A 105 -2.80 27.05 -46.48
N ASP A 106 -2.41 27.99 -47.32
CA ASP A 106 -1.15 28.73 -47.37
C ASP A 106 -1.36 30.25 -47.28
N HIS A 107 -2.53 30.68 -46.81
CA HIS A 107 -2.90 32.09 -46.69
C HIS A 107 -3.49 32.44 -45.32
N HIS A 108 -3.09 33.58 -44.79
CA HIS A 108 -3.65 34.24 -43.62
C HIS A 108 -4.84 35.12 -43.98
N LYS A 109 -5.76 35.31 -43.03
CA LYS A 109 -6.80 36.34 -43.18
C LYS A 109 -6.21 37.70 -42.86
N CYS A 110 -6.58 38.70 -43.65
CA CYS A 110 -6.02 40.04 -43.59
C CYS A 110 -7.10 41.07 -43.92
N VAL A 111 -7.19 42.17 -43.18
CA VAL A 111 -8.01 43.32 -43.59
C VAL A 111 -7.14 44.24 -44.43
N SER A 112 -7.52 44.44 -45.70
CA SER A 112 -6.73 45.30 -46.59
C SER A 112 -6.79 46.76 -46.11
N PRO A 113 -5.65 47.46 -46.00
CA PRO A 113 -5.61 48.86 -45.56
C PRO A 113 -6.22 49.83 -46.58
N TYR A 114 -6.45 49.38 -47.82
CA TYR A 114 -7.01 50.21 -48.89
C TYR A 114 -8.52 50.04 -49.06
N THR A 115 -9.03 48.81 -48.90
CA THR A 115 -10.46 48.50 -49.12
C THR A 115 -11.23 48.31 -47.82
N ASN A 116 -10.55 48.19 -46.68
CA ASN A 116 -11.13 47.88 -45.36
C ASN A 116 -11.98 46.59 -45.35
N GLN A 117 -11.75 45.68 -46.30
CA GLN A 117 -12.44 44.40 -46.41
C GLN A 117 -11.49 43.24 -46.11
N LEU A 118 -12.06 42.10 -45.69
CA LEU A 118 -11.32 40.87 -45.49
C LEU A 118 -10.81 40.31 -46.82
N THR A 119 -9.54 39.94 -46.83
CA THR A 119 -8.79 39.35 -47.94
C THR A 119 -7.89 38.24 -47.42
N CYS A 120 -7.33 37.44 -48.32
CA CYS A 120 -6.38 36.39 -47.98
C CYS A 120 -4.96 36.84 -48.38
N LEU A 121 -4.03 36.86 -47.44
CA LEU A 121 -2.62 37.20 -47.62
C LEU A 121 -1.79 35.91 -47.66
N SER A 122 -0.89 35.78 -48.62
CA SER A 122 0.03 34.62 -48.67
C SER A 122 0.94 34.59 -47.44
N VAL A 123 1.24 33.40 -46.92
CA VAL A 123 2.17 33.19 -45.79
C VAL A 123 3.57 33.75 -46.07
N GLU A 124 3.99 33.83 -47.33
CA GLU A 124 5.30 34.42 -47.70
C GLU A 124 5.39 35.93 -47.41
N LYS A 125 4.24 36.61 -47.29
CA LYS A 125 4.14 38.03 -46.97
C LYS A 125 3.87 38.30 -45.50
N ALA A 126 3.80 37.25 -44.69
CA ALA A 126 3.68 37.38 -43.25
C ALA A 126 5.08 37.61 -42.65
N ASN A 127 5.24 38.63 -41.81
CA ASN A 127 6.50 38.92 -41.12
C ASN A 127 7.70 39.14 -42.08
N ASP A 128 7.45 39.78 -43.23
CA ASP A 128 8.43 40.14 -44.25
C ASP A 128 9.03 41.55 -44.05
N GLY A 129 8.53 42.27 -43.03
CA GLY A 129 8.92 43.64 -42.68
C GLY A 129 8.08 44.71 -43.36
N ASN A 130 7.09 44.33 -44.19
CA ASN A 130 6.15 45.23 -44.84
C ASN A 130 4.77 45.06 -44.22
N ILE A 131 4.06 46.16 -44.01
CA ILE A 131 2.71 46.11 -43.45
C ILE A 131 1.69 46.01 -44.59
N ASP A 132 1.23 44.81 -44.87
CA ASP A 132 0.20 44.48 -45.86
C ASP A 132 -1.23 44.48 -45.25
N CYS A 133 -1.36 44.31 -43.93
CA CYS A 133 -2.65 44.30 -43.24
C CYS A 133 -2.90 45.52 -42.34
N LEU A 134 -4.16 45.93 -42.25
CA LEU A 134 -4.59 47.00 -41.33
C LEU A 134 -4.28 46.61 -39.88
N GLY A 135 -3.71 47.55 -39.11
CA GLY A 135 -3.28 47.30 -37.74
C GLY A 135 -1.99 46.49 -37.60
N ALA A 136 -1.29 46.21 -38.70
CA ALA A 136 -0.10 45.36 -38.77
C ALA A 136 -0.32 43.94 -38.20
N THR A 137 -1.50 43.37 -38.46
CA THR A 137 -1.86 42.01 -38.01
C THR A 137 -1.00 40.91 -38.65
N ASP A 138 -0.33 41.21 -39.76
CA ASP A 138 0.65 40.39 -40.47
C ASP A 138 2.08 40.53 -39.91
N GLU A 139 2.33 41.53 -39.07
CA GLU A 139 3.63 41.89 -38.50
C GLU A 139 3.54 41.99 -36.96
N PRO A 140 3.19 40.90 -36.25
CA PRO A 140 2.89 40.95 -34.82
C PRO A 140 4.07 41.43 -33.96
N ILE A 141 5.31 41.26 -34.44
CA ILE A 141 6.55 41.71 -33.77
C ILE A 141 6.56 43.23 -33.50
N LEU A 142 5.84 44.03 -34.30
CA LEU A 142 5.85 45.49 -34.17
C LEU A 142 5.19 46.00 -32.89
N CYS A 143 4.15 45.31 -32.40
CA CYS A 143 3.37 45.74 -31.24
C CYS A 143 3.36 44.74 -30.07
N GLN A 144 3.82 43.50 -30.29
CA GLN A 144 3.82 42.47 -29.25
C GLN A 144 5.04 42.60 -28.31
N THR A 145 4.79 42.63 -26.99
CA THR A 145 5.85 42.63 -25.99
C THR A 145 6.32 41.19 -25.67
N LYS A 146 7.65 41.00 -25.51
CA LYS A 146 8.24 39.70 -25.10
C LYS A 146 7.98 39.33 -23.62
N TYR A 147 7.39 40.23 -22.85
CA TYR A 147 7.02 40.04 -21.45
C TYR A 147 5.49 40.00 -21.30
N GLN A 148 4.98 39.19 -20.37
CA GLN A 148 3.55 39.18 -20.03
C GLN A 148 3.15 40.54 -19.42
N VAL A 149 2.40 41.37 -20.13
CA VAL A 149 1.89 42.65 -19.60
C VAL A 149 0.36 42.64 -19.62
N LYS A 150 -0.27 43.07 -18.51
CA LYS A 150 -1.73 43.10 -18.30
C LYS A 150 -2.53 43.95 -19.32
N PHE A 151 -1.84 44.76 -20.12
CA PHE A 151 -2.40 45.63 -21.15
C PHE A 151 -1.49 45.59 -22.37
N ALA A 152 -1.79 44.74 -23.35
CA ALA A 152 -1.04 44.66 -24.59
C ALA A 152 -1.70 45.56 -25.65
N ASN A 153 -0.96 46.56 -26.11
CA ASN A 153 -1.36 47.41 -27.21
C ASN A 153 -1.05 46.66 -28.52
N ASN A 154 -2.05 46.04 -29.14
CA ASN A 154 -1.84 45.09 -30.24
C ASN A 154 -2.18 45.62 -31.64
N PHE A 155 -2.65 46.86 -31.75
CA PHE A 155 -3.01 47.46 -33.04
C PHE A 155 -2.04 48.58 -33.41
N TYR A 156 -1.40 48.47 -34.57
CA TYR A 156 -0.42 49.44 -35.07
C TYR A 156 -1.05 50.54 -35.93
N CYS A 157 -0.76 51.81 -35.63
CA CYS A 157 -1.17 52.97 -36.44
C CYS A 157 -0.19 53.25 -37.60
N MET A 158 -0.66 53.41 -38.85
CA MET A 158 0.24 53.60 -39.99
C MET A 158 0.65 55.08 -40.19
N LYS A 159 1.96 55.37 -39.99
CA LYS A 159 2.72 56.66 -40.17
C LYS A 159 2.68 57.63 -38.96
N GLN A 160 3.72 58.38 -38.57
CA GLN A 160 5.19 58.29 -38.70
C GLN A 160 5.85 59.00 -37.48
N ASN A 161 7.02 58.50 -37.04
CA ASN A 161 7.98 58.98 -36.01
C ASN A 161 7.89 58.42 -34.58
N GLN A 162 6.78 57.83 -34.16
CA GLN A 162 6.75 57.00 -32.93
C GLN A 162 5.96 55.72 -33.20
N GLN A 163 6.46 54.58 -32.72
CA GLN A 163 5.68 53.34 -32.65
C GLN A 163 4.49 53.60 -31.71
N SER A 164 3.33 53.88 -32.28
CA SER A 164 2.07 54.03 -31.56
C SER A 164 1.28 52.75 -31.75
N CYS A 165 1.31 51.88 -30.73
CA CYS A 165 0.42 50.74 -30.63
C CYS A 165 -0.73 51.13 -29.68
N ILE A 166 -1.97 50.81 -30.05
CA ILE A 166 -3.16 51.10 -29.24
C ILE A 166 -3.87 49.80 -28.81
N PRO A 167 -4.57 49.80 -27.65
CA PRO A 167 -5.39 48.67 -27.21
C PRO A 167 -6.68 48.54 -28.02
N SER A 168 -7.24 47.32 -28.10
CA SER A 168 -8.47 47.01 -28.83
C SER A 168 -9.71 47.80 -28.39
N GLU A 169 -9.68 48.36 -27.18
CA GLU A 169 -10.77 49.16 -26.60
C GLU A 169 -10.92 50.53 -27.27
N PHE A 170 -9.89 50.99 -27.99
CA PHE A 170 -9.89 52.24 -28.73
C PHE A 170 -10.28 52.08 -30.20
N LEU A 171 -10.61 50.86 -30.64
CA LEU A 171 -11.08 50.61 -32.01
C LEU A 171 -12.57 50.96 -32.12
N CYS A 172 -12.93 51.78 -33.12
CA CYS A 172 -14.31 52.19 -33.39
C CYS A 172 -15.05 52.77 -32.17
N ASN A 173 -14.37 53.58 -31.35
CA ASN A 173 -14.99 54.27 -30.22
C ASN A 173 -15.40 55.72 -30.55
N GLY A 174 -15.07 56.20 -31.76
CA GLY A 174 -15.44 57.52 -32.26
C GLY A 174 -14.42 58.62 -31.99
N ASP A 175 -13.34 58.32 -31.26
CA ASP A 175 -12.20 59.21 -31.01
C ASP A 175 -11.00 58.73 -31.84
N THR A 176 -10.24 59.67 -32.42
CA THR A 176 -9.09 59.32 -33.28
C THR A 176 -7.82 59.23 -32.44
N PHE A 177 -7.35 58.00 -32.16
CA PHE A 177 -6.11 57.73 -31.43
C PHE A 177 -4.91 57.56 -32.36
N CYS A 178 -5.13 57.19 -33.63
CA CYS A 178 -4.08 57.18 -34.64
C CYS A 178 -3.92 58.58 -35.28
N ASP A 179 -2.90 59.33 -34.87
CA ASP A 179 -2.63 60.69 -35.35
C ASP A 179 -2.56 60.76 -36.89
N HIS A 180 -3.37 61.64 -37.49
CA HIS A 180 -3.49 61.91 -38.93
C HIS A 180 -3.97 60.75 -39.84
N GLY A 181 -4.11 59.53 -39.30
CA GLY A 181 -4.49 58.33 -40.03
C GLY A 181 -5.98 57.97 -39.92
N ASN A 182 -6.64 58.18 -38.79
CA ASN A 182 -7.98 57.61 -38.50
C ASN A 182 -8.10 56.10 -38.81
N ASP A 183 -6.99 55.36 -38.75
CA ASP A 183 -6.94 53.94 -39.14
C ASP A 183 -7.74 53.04 -38.18
N ASP A 184 -7.89 53.48 -36.94
CA ASP A 184 -8.74 52.93 -35.87
C ASP A 184 -10.24 53.10 -36.12
N GLU A 185 -10.64 54.03 -36.98
CA GLU A 185 -12.05 54.44 -37.21
C GLU A 185 -12.55 54.20 -38.65
N LYS A 186 -11.66 54.03 -39.63
CA LYS A 186 -12.01 53.91 -41.08
C LYS A 186 -12.81 52.67 -41.47
N PHE A 187 -12.63 51.56 -40.76
CA PHE A 187 -13.26 50.27 -41.07
C PHE A 187 -14.60 50.06 -40.35
N CYS A 188 -14.99 51.01 -39.50
CA CYS A 188 -16.16 50.95 -38.65
C CYS A 188 -17.45 51.27 -39.43
N VAL A 189 -18.53 50.51 -39.19
CA VAL A 189 -19.82 50.78 -39.83
C VAL A 189 -20.50 51.99 -39.15
N SER A 190 -20.63 53.08 -39.89
CA SER A 190 -21.01 54.43 -39.44
C SER A 190 -22.44 54.63 -38.90
N ASN A 191 -23.28 53.59 -38.81
CA ASN A 191 -24.71 53.74 -38.51
C ASN A 191 -25.13 53.33 -37.08
N ARG A 192 -24.24 53.43 -36.08
CA ARG A 192 -24.52 53.04 -34.68
C ARG A 192 -24.71 54.24 -33.75
N LEU A 193 -25.63 55.13 -34.11
CA LEU A 193 -26.05 56.27 -33.30
C LEU A 193 -27.05 55.81 -32.21
N ASN A 194 -26.60 55.37 -31.01
CA ASN A 194 -27.28 55.67 -29.72
C ASN A 194 -26.77 55.00 -28.43
N ILE A 195 -25.56 54.43 -28.30
CA ILE A 195 -25.20 53.75 -27.02
C ILE A 195 -23.76 54.04 -26.59
N SER A 196 -23.63 54.72 -25.43
CA SER A 196 -22.45 55.01 -24.60
C SER A 196 -21.13 55.37 -25.32
N ILE A 197 -20.81 56.67 -25.33
CA ILE A 197 -19.72 57.36 -26.04
C ILE A 197 -18.27 56.97 -25.61
N TYR A 198 -18.04 55.90 -24.86
CA TYR A 198 -16.68 55.59 -24.33
C TYR A 198 -16.25 54.12 -24.41
N LEU A 199 -16.96 53.27 -25.16
CA LEU A 199 -16.67 51.83 -25.24
C LEU A 199 -16.46 51.42 -26.69
N GLY A 200 -15.24 51.01 -27.05
CA GLY A 200 -14.92 50.52 -28.40
C GLY A 200 -15.66 49.25 -28.80
N ILE A 201 -15.68 48.97 -30.11
CA ILE A 201 -16.50 47.90 -30.71
C ILE A 201 -16.16 46.50 -30.22
N CYS A 202 -14.96 46.32 -29.67
CA CYS A 202 -14.47 45.06 -29.16
C CYS A 202 -15.01 44.69 -27.75
N HIS A 203 -15.77 45.58 -27.09
CA HIS A 203 -16.43 45.29 -25.80
C HIS A 203 -17.52 44.20 -25.90
N SER A 204 -17.68 43.41 -24.84
CA SER A 204 -18.53 42.20 -24.79
C SER A 204 -20.02 42.47 -25.09
N SER A 205 -20.49 43.69 -24.83
CA SER A 205 -21.86 44.15 -25.08
C SER A 205 -22.27 44.17 -26.56
N TYR A 206 -21.32 44.17 -27.49
CA TYR A 206 -21.55 44.43 -28.92
C TYR A 206 -21.32 43.20 -29.84
N PHE A 207 -21.30 41.98 -29.29
CA PHE A 207 -20.95 40.75 -30.03
C PHE A 207 -21.85 40.46 -31.25
N PHE A 208 -23.13 40.85 -31.22
CA PHE A 208 -24.12 40.46 -32.25
C PHE A 208 -24.23 41.39 -33.46
N ASN A 209 -23.50 42.51 -33.51
CA ASN A 209 -23.74 43.55 -34.53
C ASN A 209 -22.51 43.90 -35.40
N ARG A 210 -21.43 43.12 -35.31
CA ARG A 210 -20.12 43.40 -35.95
C ARG A 210 -20.10 43.00 -37.44
N SER A 211 -19.40 43.77 -38.27
CA SER A 211 -19.02 43.36 -39.63
C SER A 211 -17.94 42.27 -39.57
N ASP A 212 -17.73 41.52 -40.66
CA ASP A 212 -16.70 40.46 -40.67
C ASP A 212 -15.29 41.02 -40.39
N ALA A 213 -14.96 42.21 -40.91
CA ALA A 213 -13.69 42.89 -40.65
C ALA A 213 -13.55 43.37 -39.20
N GLU A 214 -14.62 43.94 -38.62
CA GLU A 214 -14.67 44.34 -37.21
C GLU A 214 -14.55 43.12 -36.28
N GLN A 215 -15.22 42.02 -36.62
CA GLN A 215 -15.16 40.77 -35.86
C GLN A 215 -13.75 40.16 -35.91
N PHE A 216 -13.12 40.15 -37.09
CA PHE A 216 -11.75 39.69 -37.26
C PHE A 216 -10.76 40.53 -36.46
N LEU A 217 -10.78 41.86 -36.63
CA LEU A 217 -9.88 42.76 -35.91
C LEU A 217 -10.11 42.69 -34.40
N CYS A 218 -11.35 42.65 -33.93
CA CYS A 218 -11.63 42.46 -32.50
C CYS A 218 -11.23 41.10 -31.96
N HIS A 219 -11.14 40.05 -32.79
CA HIS A 219 -10.67 38.74 -32.36
C HIS A 219 -9.14 38.69 -32.27
N GLN A 220 -8.45 39.31 -33.24
CA GLN A 220 -6.99 39.37 -33.26
C GLN A 220 -6.41 40.38 -32.26
N THR A 221 -7.10 41.49 -32.03
CA THR A 221 -6.67 42.54 -31.09
C THR A 221 -7.19 42.31 -29.68
N LYS A 222 -8.17 41.40 -29.48
CA LYS A 222 -8.62 41.04 -28.13
C LYS A 222 -7.41 40.61 -27.31
N TYR A 223 -7.38 41.08 -26.07
CA TYR A 223 -6.43 40.65 -25.06
C TYR A 223 -6.47 39.12 -24.89
N LYS A 224 -5.67 38.40 -25.70
CA LYS A 224 -5.40 36.97 -25.51
C LYS A 224 -4.32 36.89 -24.46
N ILE A 225 -4.74 36.78 -23.19
CA ILE A 225 -3.84 36.37 -22.12
C ILE A 225 -3.27 35.03 -22.56
N LYS A 226 -1.96 34.95 -22.82
CA LYS A 226 -1.28 33.66 -22.93
C LYS A 226 -1.71 32.86 -21.71
N GLN A 227 -2.38 31.72 -21.92
CA GLN A 227 -2.74 30.82 -20.82
C GLN A 227 -1.44 30.52 -20.05
N GLN A 228 -1.35 31.02 -18.82
CA GLN A 228 -0.08 31.09 -18.08
C GLN A 228 0.57 29.72 -17.87
N ILE A 229 -0.21 28.63 -17.92
CA ILE A 229 0.31 27.26 -17.92
C ILE A 229 -0.52 26.42 -18.92
N LYS A 230 0.13 25.90 -19.95
CA LYS A 230 -0.41 24.82 -20.79
C LYS A 230 -0.04 23.49 -20.15
N TYR A 231 -1.02 22.71 -19.70
CA TYR A 231 -0.76 21.40 -19.09
C TYR A 231 -0.55 20.32 -20.16
N PHE A 232 0.15 19.25 -19.79
CA PHE A 232 0.39 18.10 -20.66
C PHE A 232 -0.92 17.58 -21.26
N SER A 233 -0.96 17.44 -22.59
CA SER A 233 -2.14 16.99 -23.33
C SER A 233 -1.75 15.97 -24.40
N LEU A 234 -2.71 15.14 -24.81
CA LEU A 234 -2.53 14.16 -25.88
C LEU A 234 -3.13 14.68 -27.18
N ASP A 235 -2.47 14.39 -28.31
CA ASP A 235 -2.92 14.80 -29.64
C ASP A 235 -4.37 14.35 -29.91
N GLY A 236 -5.22 15.27 -30.39
CA GLY A 236 -6.64 15.03 -30.65
C GLY A 236 -7.59 15.11 -29.44
N MET A 237 -7.09 15.42 -28.22
CA MET A 237 -7.96 15.99 -27.19
C MET A 237 -8.29 17.42 -27.62
N SER A 238 -9.42 17.61 -28.31
CA SER A 238 -9.91 18.94 -28.64
C SER A 238 -9.98 19.76 -27.35
N LYS A 239 -9.15 20.81 -27.23
CA LYS A 239 -9.50 21.92 -26.35
C LYS A 239 -10.91 22.34 -26.80
N PRO A 240 -11.90 22.43 -25.90
CA PRO A 240 -13.14 23.05 -26.28
C PRO A 240 -12.75 24.43 -26.81
N VAL A 241 -12.96 24.65 -28.10
CA VAL A 241 -12.84 25.97 -28.72
C VAL A 241 -13.60 26.91 -27.79
N GLU A 242 -12.89 27.87 -27.17
CA GLU A 242 -13.50 28.97 -26.45
C GLU A 242 -14.34 29.76 -27.45
N GLY A 243 -15.57 29.30 -27.60
CA GLY A 243 -16.43 29.55 -28.75
C GLY A 243 -17.70 28.69 -28.72
N GLN A 244 -17.70 27.59 -27.97
CA GLN A 244 -18.91 27.16 -27.29
C GLN A 244 -18.91 27.81 -25.91
N THR A 245 -19.75 28.83 -25.75
CA THR A 245 -20.31 29.17 -24.46
C THR A 245 -20.55 27.87 -23.71
N LYS A 246 -19.71 27.58 -22.71
CA LYS A 246 -20.24 26.91 -21.53
C LYS A 246 -21.45 27.78 -21.22
N ASN A 247 -22.65 27.24 -21.48
CA ASN A 247 -23.75 27.45 -20.58
C ASN A 247 -23.22 26.95 -19.22
N VAL A 248 -22.37 27.77 -18.60
CA VAL A 248 -22.51 28.12 -17.22
C VAL A 248 -23.92 28.68 -17.21
N ILE A 249 -24.89 27.76 -17.14
CA ILE A 249 -25.84 27.81 -16.05
C ILE A 249 -24.93 27.98 -14.84
N LYS A 250 -24.50 29.24 -14.60
CA LYS A 250 -24.47 29.78 -13.26
C LYS A 250 -25.81 29.28 -12.79
N PRO A 251 -25.87 28.38 -11.79
CA PRO A 251 -27.17 28.04 -11.24
C PRO A 251 -27.85 29.38 -11.13
N ILE A 252 -28.97 29.54 -11.84
CA ILE A 252 -29.87 30.62 -11.58
C ILE A 252 -30.32 30.28 -10.17
N PHE A 253 -29.47 30.61 -9.18
CA PHE A 253 -29.88 31.16 -7.94
C PHE A 253 -30.52 32.48 -8.34
N SER A 254 -31.72 32.37 -8.93
CA SER A 254 -32.82 33.25 -8.63
C SER A 254 -33.12 33.08 -7.14
N SER A 255 -32.18 33.57 -6.34
CA SER A 255 -32.38 33.94 -4.96
C SER A 255 -31.96 35.40 -4.79
N SER A 256 -31.91 36.21 -5.85
CA SER A 256 -31.92 37.67 -5.69
C SER A 256 -33.27 38.16 -5.17
N SER A 257 -34.37 37.40 -5.32
CA SER A 257 -35.65 37.70 -4.68
C SER A 257 -35.83 37.11 -3.26
N ILE A 258 -34.90 36.26 -2.80
CA ILE A 258 -34.89 35.77 -1.40
C ILE A 258 -33.81 36.48 -0.58
N ILE A 259 -32.66 36.83 -1.17
CA ILE A 259 -31.58 37.54 -0.47
C ILE A 259 -31.94 39.00 -0.19
N GLU A 260 -32.74 39.66 -1.04
CA GLU A 260 -33.22 41.03 -0.76
C GLU A 260 -34.30 41.09 0.33
N LEU A 261 -34.97 39.98 0.68
CA LEU A 261 -35.90 39.92 1.81
C LEU A 261 -35.20 39.74 3.17
N PHE A 262 -33.90 39.40 3.19
CA PHE A 262 -33.16 39.21 4.44
C PHE A 262 -32.44 40.48 4.94
N HIS A 263 -32.34 41.54 4.14
CA HIS A 263 -31.61 42.76 4.52
C HIS A 263 -32.49 43.89 5.09
N GLN A 264 -33.80 43.70 5.25
CA GLN A 264 -34.71 44.72 5.81
C GLN A 264 -35.27 44.41 7.21
N HIS A 265 -34.88 43.30 7.83
CA HIS A 265 -35.05 43.12 9.27
C HIS A 265 -33.68 43.18 9.93
N GLU A 266 -33.38 44.27 10.64
CA GLU A 266 -32.32 44.30 11.65
C GLU A 266 -32.40 42.99 12.43
N SER A 267 -31.40 42.10 12.27
CA SER A 267 -31.49 40.74 12.78
C SER A 267 -31.42 40.76 14.30
N ARG A 268 -32.58 40.88 14.95
CA ARG A 268 -32.74 40.80 16.42
C ARG A 268 -32.04 39.56 16.99
N CYS A 269 -31.88 38.52 16.19
CA CYS A 269 -31.28 37.25 16.58
C CYS A 269 -29.85 37.06 16.07
N HIS A 270 -28.95 38.05 16.06
CA HIS A 270 -27.52 37.92 15.68
C HIS A 270 -27.20 36.75 14.71
N ARG A 271 -26.63 35.65 15.21
CA ARG A 271 -26.27 34.42 14.44
C ARG A 271 -27.28 33.27 14.57
N GLY A 272 -28.47 33.55 15.10
CA GLY A 272 -29.58 32.62 15.29
C GLY A 272 -30.77 32.92 14.38
N PHE A 273 -31.75 32.03 14.40
CA PHE A 273 -32.96 32.17 13.59
C PHE A 273 -34.05 32.92 14.35
N HIS A 274 -34.60 33.96 13.73
CA HIS A 274 -35.72 34.70 14.28
C HIS A 274 -37.04 33.96 14.03
N LEU A 275 -37.75 33.61 15.10
CA LEU A 275 -39.05 32.96 15.05
C LEU A 275 -40.13 33.81 15.71
N ARG A 276 -41.37 33.67 15.20
CA ARG A 276 -42.58 34.22 15.82
C ARG A 276 -43.42 33.05 16.32
N ILE A 277 -43.54 32.91 17.64
CA ILE A 277 -44.38 31.90 18.29
C ILE A 277 -45.75 32.51 18.59
N TRP A 278 -46.80 31.74 18.35
CA TRP A 278 -48.16 32.07 18.74
C TRP A 278 -48.43 31.50 20.14
N LEU A 279 -48.60 32.38 21.13
CA LEU A 279 -48.93 31.98 22.51
C LEU A 279 -50.40 31.66 22.66
N ASN A 280 -51.26 32.34 21.90
CA ASN A 280 -52.69 32.05 21.84
C ASN A 280 -53.22 32.36 20.44
N ASN A 281 -53.69 31.33 19.74
CA ASN A 281 -54.25 31.45 18.40
C ASN A 281 -55.55 32.27 18.37
N GLU A 282 -56.40 32.15 19.39
CA GLU A 282 -57.72 32.82 19.42
C GLU A 282 -57.60 34.32 19.71
N LYS A 283 -56.58 34.73 20.46
CA LYS A 283 -56.31 36.14 20.80
C LYS A 283 -55.25 36.79 19.90
N ASN A 284 -54.74 36.07 18.91
CA ASN A 284 -53.70 36.53 17.99
C ASN A 284 -52.45 37.08 18.74
N LEU A 285 -52.11 36.46 19.87
CA LEU A 285 -50.99 36.89 20.73
C LEU A 285 -49.71 36.20 20.25
N THR A 286 -48.82 36.96 19.66
CA THR A 286 -47.54 36.47 19.16
C THR A 286 -46.36 37.03 19.96
N THR A 287 -45.35 36.20 20.20
CA THR A 287 -44.04 36.62 20.73
C THR A 287 -42.93 36.27 19.76
N ASN A 288 -41.93 37.14 19.67
CA ASN A 288 -40.75 36.87 18.86
C ASN A 288 -39.65 36.28 19.74
N ILE A 289 -39.07 35.17 19.32
CA ILE A 289 -37.95 34.50 19.99
C ILE A 289 -36.82 34.19 19.01
N CYS A 290 -35.63 33.94 19.54
CA CYS A 290 -34.46 33.55 18.75
C CYS A 290 -34.08 32.10 19.03
N LEU A 291 -33.92 31.29 17.97
CA LEU A 291 -33.28 29.98 18.07
C LEU A 291 -31.78 30.12 17.86
N CYS A 292 -31.02 29.93 18.94
CA CYS A 292 -29.57 30.03 18.90
C CYS A 292 -28.93 28.71 18.50
N PRO A 293 -27.92 28.72 17.61
CA PRO A 293 -27.08 27.55 17.41
C PRO A 293 -26.33 27.21 18.71
N PRO A 294 -25.90 25.96 18.93
CA PRO A 294 -25.29 25.52 20.21
C PRO A 294 -24.03 26.30 20.64
N SER A 295 -23.41 26.99 19.68
CA SER A 295 -22.26 27.87 19.86
C SER A 295 -22.58 29.23 20.50
N PHE A 296 -23.85 29.62 20.57
CA PHE A 296 -24.32 30.92 21.06
C PHE A 296 -25.55 30.75 21.98
N TYR A 297 -25.79 31.71 22.86
CA TYR A 297 -26.92 31.71 23.80
C TYR A 297 -27.35 33.13 24.17
N GLY A 298 -28.46 33.24 24.89
CA GLY A 298 -29.13 34.50 25.22
C GLY A 298 -30.36 34.75 24.33
N ASP A 299 -31.24 35.65 24.75
CA ASP A 299 -32.54 35.91 24.10
C ASP A 299 -32.42 36.39 22.64
N GLN A 300 -31.23 36.86 22.27
CA GLN A 300 -30.87 37.36 20.94
C GLN A 300 -29.66 36.60 20.35
N CYS A 301 -29.23 35.49 20.97
CA CYS A 301 -28.00 34.77 20.61
C CYS A 301 -26.72 35.62 20.68
N GLN A 302 -26.69 36.59 21.60
CA GLN A 302 -25.64 37.59 21.74
C GLN A 302 -24.40 37.07 22.46
N TYR A 303 -24.51 36.00 23.26
CA TYR A 303 -23.40 35.47 24.05
C TYR A 303 -22.80 34.23 23.40
N GLN A 304 -21.48 34.15 23.34
CA GLN A 304 -20.79 32.98 22.83
C GLN A 304 -20.65 31.90 23.90
N ASN A 305 -21.08 30.68 23.59
CA ASN A 305 -20.98 29.56 24.50
C ASN A 305 -19.51 29.10 24.61
N GLN A 306 -19.07 28.82 25.84
CA GLN A 306 -17.74 28.27 26.10
C GLN A 306 -17.68 26.85 25.54
N ARG A 307 -16.62 26.53 24.77
CA ARG A 307 -16.53 25.23 24.08
C ARG A 307 -15.10 24.87 23.69
N VAL A 308 -14.94 23.62 23.29
CA VAL A 308 -13.77 23.12 22.59
C VAL A 308 -14.11 22.97 21.12
N SER A 309 -13.31 23.59 20.25
CA SER A 309 -13.41 23.45 18.80
C SER A 309 -12.25 22.57 18.35
N LEU A 310 -12.57 21.33 18.00
CA LEU A 310 -11.59 20.30 17.72
C LEU A 310 -11.60 19.96 16.23
N THR A 311 -10.44 19.96 15.60
CA THR A 311 -10.25 19.41 14.25
C THR A 311 -9.42 18.14 14.33
N VAL A 312 -9.97 16.99 13.94
CA VAL A 312 -9.24 15.71 13.97
C VAL A 312 -9.13 15.11 12.57
N LYS A 313 -7.93 14.62 12.25
CA LYS A 313 -7.68 13.75 11.11
C LYS A 313 -7.27 12.38 11.63
N PHE A 314 -7.99 11.33 11.23
CA PHE A 314 -7.63 9.95 11.57
C PHE A 314 -6.75 9.33 10.49
N ARG A 315 -5.88 8.40 10.90
CA ARG A 315 -5.09 7.56 9.99
C ARG A 315 -5.09 6.13 10.50
N ALA A 316 -5.45 5.19 9.63
CA ALA A 316 -5.40 3.76 9.92
C ALA A 316 -4.14 3.12 9.34
N LEU A 317 -3.68 2.04 9.98
CA LEU A 317 -2.59 1.21 9.48
C LEU A 317 -2.98 0.43 8.22
N SER A 318 -1.97 0.02 7.45
CA SER A 318 -2.13 -0.56 6.12
C SER A 318 -2.94 -1.86 6.05
N ASP A 319 -3.08 -2.57 7.17
CA ASP A 319 -3.90 -3.77 7.30
C ASP A 319 -5.36 -3.51 7.67
N SER A 320 -5.68 -2.29 8.07
CA SER A 320 -6.97 -1.90 8.66
C SER A 320 -7.68 -0.84 7.80
N TRP A 321 -7.20 -0.57 6.57
CA TRP A 321 -7.81 0.45 5.71
C TRP A 321 -9.27 0.15 5.34
N SER A 322 -9.59 -1.13 5.12
CA SER A 322 -10.95 -1.60 4.83
C SER A 322 -11.81 -1.82 6.06
N THR A 323 -11.28 -1.60 7.26
CA THR A 323 -12.02 -1.80 8.52
C THR A 323 -12.90 -0.60 8.79
N LEU A 324 -14.17 -0.85 9.08
CA LEU A 324 -15.12 0.18 9.46
C LEU A 324 -15.00 0.49 10.96
N PHE A 325 -14.72 1.74 11.30
CA PHE A 325 -14.54 2.18 12.68
C PHE A 325 -15.71 3.03 13.17
N SER A 326 -16.06 2.89 14.44
CA SER A 326 -16.92 3.82 15.18
C SER A 326 -16.02 4.67 16.07
N MET A 327 -15.96 5.97 15.78
CA MET A 327 -15.19 6.95 16.54
C MET A 327 -16.11 7.62 17.56
N ILE A 328 -15.67 7.70 18.82
CA ILE A 328 -16.37 8.45 19.86
C ILE A 328 -15.41 9.48 20.42
N VAL A 329 -15.73 10.76 20.25
CA VAL A 329 -14.95 11.88 20.76
C VAL A 329 -15.77 12.55 21.86
N SER A 330 -15.24 12.58 23.08
CA SER A 330 -15.96 13.06 24.27
C SER A 330 -15.16 14.09 25.05
N LEU A 331 -15.85 15.05 25.67
CA LEU A 331 -15.27 15.97 26.65
C LEU A 331 -15.58 15.46 28.06
N ILE A 332 -14.55 15.11 28.80
CA ILE A 332 -14.66 14.54 30.15
C ILE A 332 -14.03 15.45 31.21
N ASP A 333 -14.47 15.29 32.46
CA ASP A 333 -13.82 15.89 33.62
C ASP A 333 -12.98 14.89 34.44
N ASP A 334 -12.18 15.41 35.36
CA ASP A 334 -11.33 14.66 36.29
C ASP A 334 -12.02 14.26 37.60
N SER A 335 -13.34 14.44 37.69
CA SER A 335 -14.13 14.11 38.88
C SER A 335 -14.18 12.60 39.14
N ASN A 336 -14.53 12.21 40.37
CA ASN A 336 -14.73 10.78 40.71
C ASN A 336 -15.86 10.14 39.91
N GLU A 337 -16.85 10.92 39.48
CA GLU A 337 -17.95 10.48 38.62
C GLU A 337 -17.53 10.36 37.15
N ARG A 338 -16.45 11.06 36.75
CA ARG A 338 -15.93 11.13 35.37
C ARG A 338 -17.05 11.40 34.36
N ILE A 339 -17.60 12.60 34.44
CA ILE A 339 -18.80 12.99 33.69
C ILE A 339 -18.44 13.28 32.23
N ILE A 340 -19.25 12.79 31.29
CA ILE A 340 -19.17 13.18 29.88
C ILE A 340 -20.03 14.44 29.67
N HIS A 341 -19.40 15.59 29.41
CA HIS A 341 -20.08 16.86 29.21
C HIS A 341 -20.79 16.94 27.85
N SER A 342 -20.11 16.48 26.80
CA SER A 342 -20.64 16.35 25.44
C SER A 342 -19.79 15.33 24.69
N TYR A 343 -20.36 14.76 23.63
CA TYR A 343 -19.68 13.80 22.80
C TYR A 343 -20.21 13.83 21.36
N GLU A 344 -19.41 13.34 20.44
CA GLU A 344 -19.76 13.13 19.04
C GLU A 344 -19.36 11.71 18.63
N GLN A 345 -20.25 11.02 17.92
CA GLN A 345 -20.02 9.68 17.40
C GLN A 345 -20.25 9.66 15.89
N PHE A 346 -19.30 9.09 15.14
CA PHE A 346 -19.40 8.97 13.69
C PHE A 346 -18.66 7.73 13.19
N THR A 347 -18.98 7.31 11.96
CA THR A 347 -18.39 6.15 11.31
C THR A 347 -17.24 6.59 10.40
N TYR A 348 -16.07 5.98 10.56
CA TYR A 348 -14.86 6.29 9.81
C TYR A 348 -14.37 5.07 9.01
N LEU A 349 -14.02 5.29 7.74
CA LEU A 349 -13.42 4.29 6.85
C LEU A 349 -12.20 4.89 6.15
N SER A 350 -11.01 4.34 6.37
CA SER A 350 -9.75 4.93 5.89
C SER A 350 -9.68 5.07 4.36
N ILE A 351 -10.16 4.08 3.60
CA ILE A 351 -10.15 4.08 2.12
C ILE A 351 -10.94 5.26 1.53
N ARG A 352 -11.88 5.82 2.30
CA ARG A 352 -12.79 6.91 1.88
C ARG A 352 -12.44 8.23 2.56
N ASP A 353 -12.29 8.19 3.88
CA ASP A 353 -12.21 9.37 4.74
C ASP A 353 -10.78 9.85 5.02
N CYS A 354 -9.77 9.21 4.44
CA CYS A 354 -8.35 9.59 4.47
C CYS A 354 -8.07 11.10 4.29
N LYS A 355 -8.87 11.80 3.46
CA LYS A 355 -8.73 13.22 3.14
C LYS A 355 -9.59 14.13 4.03
N ILE A 356 -10.57 13.57 4.73
CA ILE A 356 -11.55 14.31 5.53
C ILE A 356 -10.89 14.80 6.83
N LYS A 357 -11.17 16.06 7.18
CA LYS A 357 -10.85 16.65 8.49
C LYS A 357 -12.16 16.84 9.24
N PHE A 358 -12.33 16.15 10.36
CA PHE A 358 -13.54 16.20 11.17
C PHE A 358 -13.50 17.43 12.08
N ASN A 359 -14.48 18.32 11.96
CA ASN A 359 -14.60 19.53 12.79
C ASN A 359 -15.71 19.31 13.83
N ILE A 360 -15.31 19.11 15.09
CA ILE A 360 -16.16 18.69 16.21
C ILE A 360 -16.24 19.83 17.23
N TYR A 361 -17.46 20.14 17.70
CA TYR A 361 -17.69 21.15 18.73
C TYR A 361 -18.15 20.50 20.04
N LEU A 362 -17.25 20.40 21.02
CA LEU A 362 -17.56 19.86 22.35
C LEU A 362 -17.96 20.98 23.32
N LEU A 363 -19.16 20.90 23.85
CA LEU A 363 -19.73 21.86 24.81
C LEU A 363 -19.51 21.41 26.25
N TYR A 364 -19.30 22.37 27.14
CA TYR A 364 -19.35 22.14 28.59
C TYR A 364 -20.83 22.05 29.04
N SER A 365 -21.11 21.21 30.03
CA SER A 365 -22.49 21.01 30.53
C SER A 365 -23.02 22.21 31.33
N THR A 366 -22.14 22.98 31.96
CA THR A 366 -22.48 24.19 32.72
C THR A 366 -22.02 25.45 31.99
N ARG A 367 -22.74 26.55 32.19
CA ARG A 367 -22.43 27.86 31.63
C ARG A 367 -22.40 28.89 32.78
N PRO A 368 -21.23 29.38 33.21
CA PRO A 368 -19.88 29.06 32.74
C PRO A 368 -19.42 27.65 33.16
N LYS A 369 -18.33 27.17 32.54
CA LYS A 369 -17.68 25.92 32.95
C LYS A 369 -17.09 26.06 34.36
N ASN A 370 -17.02 24.94 35.09
CA ASN A 370 -16.50 24.94 36.45
C ASN A 370 -14.97 25.05 36.43
N GLN A 371 -14.43 26.14 36.98
CA GLN A 371 -12.99 26.42 36.97
C GLN A 371 -12.19 25.51 37.92
N THR A 372 -12.84 24.82 38.86
CA THR A 372 -12.14 23.92 39.80
C THR A 372 -11.86 22.54 39.23
N LYS A 373 -12.44 22.21 38.07
CA LYS A 373 -12.29 20.91 37.41
C LYS A 373 -11.30 21.01 36.26
N ASN A 374 -10.54 19.94 36.05
CA ASN A 374 -9.74 19.79 34.84
C ASN A 374 -10.52 19.01 33.80
N TYR A 375 -10.37 19.43 32.55
CA TYR A 375 -11.10 18.87 31.42
C TYR A 375 -10.14 18.23 30.42
N ALA A 376 -10.57 17.18 29.77
CA ALA A 376 -9.82 16.50 28.73
C ALA A 376 -10.71 16.01 27.60
N ILE A 377 -10.16 15.96 26.40
CA ILE A 377 -10.78 15.32 25.23
C ILE A 377 -10.38 13.86 25.27
N HIS A 378 -11.37 12.97 25.25
CA HIS A 378 -11.20 11.53 25.30
C HIS A 378 -11.76 10.91 24.01
N ILE A 379 -10.90 10.23 23.26
CA ILE A 379 -11.23 9.61 21.97
C ILE A 379 -11.15 8.09 22.12
N ASP A 380 -12.24 7.40 21.85
CA ASP A 380 -12.32 5.93 21.84
C ASP A 380 -12.61 5.40 20.44
N ILE A 381 -11.94 4.30 20.10
CA ILE A 381 -12.00 3.71 18.76
C ILE A 381 -12.50 2.28 18.86
N TYR A 382 -13.59 1.98 18.16
CA TYR A 382 -14.19 0.65 18.08
C TYR A 382 -14.28 0.20 16.62
N GLU A 383 -14.20 -1.10 16.36
CA GLU A 383 -14.66 -1.66 15.09
C GLU A 383 -16.19 -1.66 15.06
N LYS A 384 -16.79 -1.08 14.02
CA LYS A 384 -18.25 -0.89 13.94
C LYS A 384 -19.03 -2.21 13.81
N VAL A 385 -18.44 -3.23 13.19
CA VAL A 385 -19.11 -4.53 12.92
C VAL A 385 -19.02 -5.47 14.12
N SER A 386 -17.83 -5.64 14.69
CA SER A 386 -17.59 -6.56 15.81
C SER A 386 -17.79 -5.90 17.18
N LEU A 387 -17.90 -4.57 17.23
CA LEU A 387 -17.81 -3.75 18.45
C LEU A 387 -16.53 -4.01 19.25
N SER A 388 -15.49 -4.54 18.60
CA SER A 388 -14.20 -4.76 19.24
C SER A 388 -13.52 -3.43 19.52
N TYR A 389 -12.97 -3.31 20.72
CA TYR A 389 -12.30 -2.09 21.16
C TYR A 389 -10.85 -2.08 20.69
N ARG A 390 -10.43 -1.01 20.01
CA ARG A 390 -9.08 -0.86 19.44
C ARG A 390 -8.15 -0.05 20.34
N GLY A 391 -8.66 0.97 21.03
CA GLY A 391 -7.86 1.78 21.95
C GLY A 391 -8.45 3.16 22.20
N SER A 392 -7.83 3.90 23.12
CA SER A 392 -8.24 5.28 23.45
C SER A 392 -7.07 6.22 23.65
N LEU A 393 -7.34 7.50 23.39
CA LEU A 393 -6.42 8.61 23.53
C LEU A 393 -7.01 9.68 24.45
N LEU A 394 -6.15 10.32 25.24
CA LEU A 394 -6.55 11.38 26.15
C LEU A 394 -5.74 12.65 25.89
N PHE A 395 -6.41 13.75 25.56
CA PHE A 395 -5.77 15.06 25.33
C PHE A 395 -6.25 16.06 26.38
N PRO A 396 -5.39 16.46 27.35
CA PRO A 396 -5.78 17.42 28.37
C PRO A 396 -6.00 18.83 27.81
N ILE A 397 -6.93 19.58 28.40
CA ILE A 397 -7.15 21.00 28.07
C ILE A 397 -6.16 21.84 28.88
N ILE A 398 -5.13 22.36 28.20
CA ILE A 398 -4.01 23.07 28.84
C ILE A 398 -4.40 24.52 29.20
N PHE A 399 -5.26 25.15 28.40
CA PHE A 399 -5.66 26.55 28.59
C PHE A 399 -7.15 26.67 28.96
N PRO A 400 -7.54 26.31 30.19
CA PRO A 400 -8.93 26.34 30.63
C PRO A 400 -9.48 27.77 30.76
N PHE A 401 -8.66 28.82 30.76
CA PHE A 401 -9.17 30.20 30.79
C PHE A 401 -9.80 30.65 29.46
N LEU A 402 -9.50 29.97 28.35
CA LEU A 402 -10.03 30.36 27.04
C LEU A 402 -11.54 30.03 26.93
N PRO A 403 -12.36 30.98 26.42
CA PRO A 403 -13.78 30.74 26.18
C PRO A 403 -13.98 29.72 25.06
N VAL A 404 -13.20 29.82 23.98
CA VAL A 404 -13.14 28.80 22.92
C VAL A 404 -11.73 28.26 22.82
N TYR A 405 -11.56 26.99 23.19
CA TYR A 405 -10.29 26.28 23.07
C TYR A 405 -10.23 25.59 21.70
N ARG A 406 -9.40 26.12 20.78
CA ARG A 406 -9.24 25.57 19.42
C ARG A 406 -8.02 24.65 19.38
N VAL A 407 -8.20 23.41 18.95
CA VAL A 407 -7.11 22.43 18.83
C VAL A 407 -7.28 21.56 17.60
N ALA A 408 -6.15 21.10 17.05
CA ALA A 408 -6.12 20.17 15.94
C ALA A 408 -5.19 19.00 16.24
N TYR A 409 -5.66 17.76 16.02
CA TYR A 409 -4.89 16.55 16.24
C TYR A 409 -4.92 15.63 15.02
N LYS A 410 -3.80 14.97 14.77
CA LYS A 410 -3.71 13.80 13.89
C LYS A 410 -3.69 12.56 14.79
N VAL A 411 -4.65 11.66 14.62
CA VAL A 411 -4.87 10.50 15.50
C VAL A 411 -4.64 9.22 14.71
N ASP A 412 -3.75 8.38 15.20
CA ASP A 412 -3.41 7.10 14.58
C ASP A 412 -4.18 5.95 15.24
N ILE A 413 -4.79 5.10 14.41
CA ILE A 413 -5.59 3.96 14.88
C ILE A 413 -4.66 2.76 15.17
N PRO A 414 -4.71 2.18 16.38
CA PRO A 414 -3.83 1.09 16.79
C PRO A 414 -4.15 -0.27 16.13
N ARG A 415 -3.17 -1.17 16.18
CA ARG A 415 -3.27 -2.56 15.68
C ARG A 415 -4.26 -3.39 16.52
N ASN A 416 -4.89 -4.39 15.89
CA ASN A 416 -5.80 -5.32 16.56
C ASN A 416 -5.10 -6.21 17.60
N ASN A 417 -3.78 -6.41 17.45
CA ASN A 417 -2.99 -7.42 18.16
C ASN A 417 -2.08 -6.86 19.26
N GLU A 418 -2.10 -5.56 19.54
CA GLU A 418 -1.51 -5.12 20.80
C GLU A 418 -2.41 -5.66 21.91
N ASN A 419 -1.97 -6.72 22.58
CA ASN A 419 -2.54 -7.13 23.85
C ASN A 419 -2.63 -5.87 24.70
N ILE A 420 -3.84 -5.32 24.81
CA ILE A 420 -4.11 -4.09 25.56
C ILE A 420 -3.47 -4.33 26.92
N LYS A 421 -2.34 -3.66 27.19
CA LYS A 421 -1.52 -3.97 28.35
C LYS A 421 -2.40 -3.76 29.58
N SER A 422 -2.80 -4.86 30.22
CA SER A 422 -3.63 -4.80 31.41
C SER A 422 -2.80 -4.16 32.52
N CYS A 423 -3.30 -3.08 33.09
CA CYS A 423 -2.62 -2.38 34.17
C CYS A 423 -2.52 -3.28 35.40
N SER A 424 -1.36 -3.31 36.07
CA SER A 424 -1.17 -4.16 37.26
C SER A 424 -1.65 -3.51 38.58
N ASN A 425 -1.87 -2.18 38.62
CA ASN A 425 -1.91 -1.42 39.88
C ASN A 425 -3.12 -0.46 40.08
N SER A 426 -4.17 -0.48 39.25
CA SER A 426 -5.35 0.41 39.47
C SER A 426 -6.57 -0.37 39.97
N PRO A 427 -7.31 0.10 41.00
CA PRO A 427 -8.50 -0.56 41.51
C PRO A 427 -9.70 -0.32 40.59
N CYS A 428 -9.81 -1.10 39.50
CA CYS A 428 -11.06 -1.19 38.73
C CYS A 428 -11.88 -2.36 39.29
N ILE A 429 -13.01 -2.07 39.95
CA ILE A 429 -13.81 -3.13 40.60
C ILE A 429 -14.70 -3.84 39.56
N HIS A 430 -15.57 -3.08 38.89
CA HIS A 430 -16.52 -3.59 37.89
C HIS A 430 -16.16 -3.10 36.48
N GLY A 431 -14.91 -3.30 36.07
CA GLY A 431 -14.44 -2.87 34.77
C GLY A 431 -13.07 -3.40 34.39
N LYS A 432 -12.64 -3.08 33.17
CA LYS A 432 -11.31 -3.41 32.65
C LYS A 432 -10.41 -2.18 32.74
N CYS A 433 -9.18 -2.35 33.20
CA CYS A 433 -8.19 -1.27 33.13
C CYS A 433 -7.58 -1.18 31.75
N ILE A 434 -7.52 0.03 31.20
CA ILE A 434 -6.98 0.32 29.88
C ILE A 434 -6.00 1.48 29.99
N MET A 435 -4.86 1.37 29.31
CA MET A 435 -3.88 2.46 29.22
C MET A 435 -4.16 3.35 28.00
N TYR A 436 -3.94 4.66 28.15
CA TYR A 436 -4.00 5.59 27.03
C TYR A 436 -2.77 5.44 26.13
N LEU A 437 -2.99 5.47 24.81
CA LEU A 437 -1.93 5.21 23.82
C LEU A 437 -0.94 6.36 23.65
N ASN A 438 -1.38 7.60 23.86
CA ASN A 438 -0.60 8.80 23.56
C ASN A 438 0.28 9.30 24.72
N ASN A 439 0.21 8.68 25.91
CA ASN A 439 0.86 9.23 27.09
C ASN A 439 2.10 8.43 27.52
N GLN A 440 3.26 9.11 27.56
CA GLN A 440 4.53 8.54 28.02
C GLN A 440 4.50 8.10 29.50
N GLN A 441 3.56 8.64 30.29
CA GLN A 441 3.42 8.35 31.72
C GLN A 441 2.57 7.09 32.03
N ASN A 442 2.19 6.29 31.03
CA ASN A 442 1.35 5.08 31.19
C ASN A 442 0.05 5.33 31.98
N THR A 443 -0.57 6.50 31.80
CA THR A 443 -1.83 6.81 32.47
C THR A 443 -2.93 5.85 32.02
N SER A 444 -3.72 5.36 32.96
CA SER A 444 -4.80 4.40 32.71
C SER A 444 -6.17 4.90 33.19
N PHE A 445 -7.21 4.23 32.71
CA PHE A 445 -8.58 4.43 33.15
C PHE A 445 -9.34 3.10 33.24
N CYS A 446 -10.44 3.10 33.99
CA CYS A 446 -11.34 1.95 34.07
C CYS A 446 -12.46 2.08 33.02
N GLN A 447 -12.55 1.11 32.11
CA GLN A 447 -13.71 0.92 31.24
C GLN A 447 -14.74 0.06 31.99
N CYS A 448 -15.87 0.66 32.36
CA CYS A 448 -16.85 0.01 33.21
C CYS A 448 -17.70 -1.00 32.45
N TYR A 449 -18.10 -2.07 33.14
CA TYR A 449 -19.12 -2.99 32.64
C TYR A 449 -20.50 -2.33 32.68
N GLN A 450 -21.42 -2.88 31.89
CA GLN A 450 -22.81 -2.45 31.88
C GLN A 450 -23.39 -2.48 33.29
N GLY A 451 -24.07 -1.39 33.68
CA GLY A 451 -24.61 -1.24 35.04
C GLY A 451 -23.74 -0.39 35.98
N TRP A 452 -22.52 -0.02 35.59
CA TRP A 452 -21.56 0.68 36.44
C TRP A 452 -20.96 1.92 35.77
N SER A 453 -20.57 2.89 36.59
CA SER A 453 -19.99 4.17 36.16
C SER A 453 -19.01 4.71 37.21
N GLY A 454 -18.38 5.85 36.91
CA GLY A 454 -17.38 6.48 37.76
C GLY A 454 -15.93 6.09 37.40
N ARG A 455 -14.98 6.88 37.91
CA ARG A 455 -13.54 6.73 37.65
C ARG A 455 -12.99 5.33 37.94
N TYR A 456 -13.56 4.65 38.94
CA TYR A 456 -13.18 3.30 39.39
C TYR A 456 -14.30 2.25 39.16
N CYS A 457 -15.36 2.59 38.43
CA CYS A 457 -16.52 1.72 38.18
C CYS A 457 -17.23 1.23 39.46
N THR A 458 -17.45 2.15 40.41
CA THR A 458 -18.09 1.89 41.70
C THR A 458 -19.53 2.37 41.79
N ILE A 459 -19.97 3.24 40.87
CA ILE A 459 -21.28 3.89 40.94
C ILE A 459 -22.28 3.08 40.11
N PRO A 460 -23.33 2.52 40.73
CA PRO A 460 -24.36 1.77 40.00
C PRO A 460 -25.20 2.73 39.13
N HIS A 461 -25.49 2.32 37.90
CA HIS A 461 -26.27 3.10 36.95
C HIS A 461 -27.09 2.18 36.03
N THR A 462 -28.36 2.51 35.78
CA THR A 462 -29.24 1.73 34.90
C THR A 462 -28.99 2.09 33.43
N SER A 463 -28.39 1.16 32.67
CA SER A 463 -28.13 1.39 31.24
C SER A 463 -29.44 1.39 30.43
N MET A 464 -29.66 2.42 29.61
CA MET A 464 -30.78 2.48 28.66
C MET A 464 -30.38 2.08 27.23
N CYS A 465 -29.19 1.49 27.05
CA CYS A 465 -28.70 1.05 25.74
C CYS A 465 -29.44 -0.21 25.26
N SER A 466 -29.57 -0.37 23.94
CA SER A 466 -30.03 -1.62 23.33
C SER A 466 -29.14 -2.83 23.71
N SER A 467 -29.71 -4.04 23.73
CA SER A 467 -29.02 -5.26 24.19
C SER A 467 -27.81 -5.68 23.34
N ASP A 468 -27.78 -5.26 22.08
CA ASP A 468 -26.72 -5.51 21.09
C ASP A 468 -25.76 -4.32 20.92
N SER A 469 -25.90 -3.27 21.73
CA SER A 469 -25.00 -2.11 21.75
C SER A 469 -24.08 -2.13 22.97
N LEU A 470 -22.94 -1.45 22.85
CA LEU A 470 -21.97 -1.37 23.94
C LEU A 470 -22.19 -0.11 24.77
N TYR A 471 -22.36 -0.26 26.08
CA TYR A 471 -22.46 0.86 27.00
C TYR A 471 -21.09 1.57 27.13
N PHE A 472 -21.06 2.88 26.89
CA PHE A 472 -19.84 3.68 26.93
C PHE A 472 -19.70 4.45 28.26
N GLY A 473 -20.77 5.09 28.74
CA GLY A 473 -20.73 5.90 29.95
C GLY A 473 -21.98 6.73 30.18
N VAL A 474 -21.91 7.68 31.11
CA VAL A 474 -23.02 8.57 31.50
C VAL A 474 -22.68 10.01 31.12
N SER A 475 -23.64 10.68 30.49
CA SER A 475 -23.56 12.11 30.20
C SER A 475 -23.92 12.97 31.41
N ALA A 476 -23.57 14.27 31.36
CA ALA A 476 -23.93 15.24 32.40
C ALA A 476 -25.44 15.36 32.68
N TYR A 477 -26.29 14.90 31.77
CA TYR A 477 -27.76 14.89 31.91
C TYR A 477 -28.30 13.53 32.40
N ASN A 478 -27.43 12.67 32.94
CA ASN A 478 -27.74 11.32 33.41
C ASN A 478 -28.30 10.40 32.30
N GLN A 479 -27.93 10.65 31.05
CA GLN A 479 -28.29 9.81 29.90
C GLN A 479 -27.15 8.85 29.58
N SER A 480 -27.49 7.59 29.30
CA SER A 480 -26.52 6.58 28.83
C SER A 480 -25.98 6.96 27.45
N VAL A 481 -24.67 6.85 27.29
CA VAL A 481 -23.98 6.94 25.99
C VAL A 481 -23.70 5.52 25.52
N CYS A 482 -24.09 5.21 24.28
CA CYS A 482 -24.06 3.85 23.73
C CYS A 482 -23.34 3.84 22.38
N VAL A 483 -22.52 2.80 22.14
CA VAL A 483 -21.87 2.56 20.85
C VAL A 483 -22.77 1.66 20.01
N CYS A 484 -23.26 2.19 18.89
CA CYS A 484 -24.27 1.51 18.09
C CYS A 484 -23.66 0.59 17.03
N PRO A 485 -24.23 -0.61 16.81
CA PRO A 485 -23.88 -1.47 15.69
C PRO A 485 -24.27 -0.84 14.34
N ILE A 486 -23.83 -1.45 13.23
CA ILE A 486 -23.89 -0.85 11.89
C ILE A 486 -25.30 -0.40 11.43
N ASN A 487 -26.37 -1.09 11.84
CA ASN A 487 -27.74 -0.78 11.41
C ASN A 487 -28.54 0.02 12.45
N LYS A 488 -27.92 0.47 13.55
CA LYS A 488 -28.63 1.18 14.61
C LYS A 488 -27.98 2.53 14.91
N PHE A 489 -28.80 3.48 15.30
CA PHE A 489 -28.37 4.84 15.59
C PHE A 489 -29.21 5.48 16.71
N GLY A 490 -28.85 6.72 17.05
CA GLY A 490 -29.45 7.48 18.15
C GLY A 490 -28.81 7.20 19.51
N TYR A 491 -29.13 8.05 20.48
CA TYR A 491 -28.48 8.06 21.81
C TYR A 491 -28.53 6.72 22.56
N GLN A 492 -29.59 5.94 22.36
CA GLN A 492 -29.79 4.62 22.99
C GLN A 492 -29.56 3.44 22.03
N CYS A 493 -29.20 3.70 20.77
CA CYS A 493 -29.10 2.70 19.71
C CYS A 493 -30.39 1.87 19.50
N LEU A 494 -31.56 2.47 19.71
CA LEU A 494 -32.86 1.81 19.50
C LEU A 494 -33.42 2.03 18.09
N LEU A 495 -32.98 3.09 17.40
CA LEU A 495 -33.45 3.41 16.06
C LEU A 495 -32.71 2.53 15.05
N VAL A 496 -33.44 1.85 14.19
CA VAL A 496 -32.88 1.00 13.13
C VAL A 496 -32.91 1.76 11.82
N ASN A 497 -31.79 1.78 11.11
CA ASN A 497 -31.72 2.29 9.75
C ASN A 497 -32.00 1.15 8.76
N THR A 498 -33.19 1.14 8.17
CA THR A 498 -33.64 0.11 7.23
C THR A 498 -33.27 0.40 5.78
N ILE A 499 -32.52 1.48 5.49
CA ILE A 499 -32.19 1.88 4.12
C ILE A 499 -31.47 0.75 3.37
N CYS A 500 -30.60 -0.01 4.05
CA CYS A 500 -29.88 -1.14 3.48
C CYS A 500 -30.68 -2.45 3.41
N ASP A 501 -31.86 -2.52 4.04
CA ASP A 501 -32.77 -3.68 3.99
C ASP A 501 -33.78 -3.58 2.83
N MET A 502 -33.88 -2.41 2.19
CA MET A 502 -34.64 -2.20 0.94
C MET A 502 -33.96 -2.95 -0.22
N ASP A 503 -34.74 -3.36 -1.25
CA ASP A 503 -34.30 -4.19 -2.39
C ASP A 503 -32.82 -4.00 -2.78
N LYS A 504 -32.04 -5.09 -2.73
CA LYS A 504 -30.57 -5.06 -2.96
C LYS A 504 -30.17 -4.40 -4.28
N ASN A 505 -31.02 -4.47 -5.30
CA ASN A 505 -30.76 -3.84 -6.60
C ASN A 505 -30.93 -2.30 -6.60
N LEU A 506 -31.67 -1.74 -5.63
CA LEU A 506 -31.85 -0.29 -5.46
C LEU A 506 -30.73 0.34 -4.61
N THR A 507 -30.12 -0.41 -3.69
CA THR A 507 -29.06 0.07 -2.79
C THR A 507 -27.67 -0.20 -3.36
N CYS A 508 -27.17 -1.44 -3.25
CA CYS A 508 -25.84 -1.84 -3.73
C CYS A 508 -25.93 -3.01 -4.70
N GLN A 509 -25.58 -2.76 -5.96
CA GLN A 509 -25.56 -3.72 -7.05
C GLN A 509 -24.33 -4.64 -6.98
N ASN A 510 -24.34 -5.69 -7.82
CA ASN A 510 -23.21 -6.60 -8.04
C ASN A 510 -22.61 -7.24 -6.77
N GLY A 511 -23.42 -7.40 -5.71
CA GLY A 511 -22.96 -7.98 -4.44
C GLY A 511 -22.23 -7.00 -3.52
N GLY A 512 -22.37 -5.70 -3.74
CA GLY A 512 -21.88 -4.65 -2.84
C GLY A 512 -22.51 -4.73 -1.44
N GLN A 513 -21.71 -4.48 -0.42
CA GLN A 513 -22.19 -4.42 0.97
C GLN A 513 -22.67 -3.00 1.29
N CYS A 514 -23.96 -2.87 1.61
CA CYS A 514 -24.55 -1.61 2.01
C CYS A 514 -24.20 -1.26 3.46
N ILE A 515 -23.86 0.01 3.70
CA ILE A 515 -23.59 0.61 4.99
C ILE A 515 -24.46 1.86 5.12
N PRO A 516 -25.39 1.91 6.10
CA PRO A 516 -26.13 3.13 6.37
C PRO A 516 -25.20 4.17 7.00
N THR A 517 -25.38 5.43 6.64
CA THR A 517 -24.66 6.55 7.24
C THR A 517 -25.50 7.23 8.30
N ASP A 518 -24.95 7.36 9.50
CA ASP A 518 -25.54 8.14 10.58
C ASP A 518 -25.36 9.64 10.23
N GLU A 519 -26.46 10.36 10.00
CA GLU A 519 -26.49 11.74 9.48
C GLU A 519 -25.67 12.75 10.30
N TYR A 520 -24.89 13.59 9.59
CA TYR A 520 -24.47 15.00 9.86
C TYR A 520 -23.42 15.49 8.82
N THR A 521 -23.08 14.70 7.79
CA THR A 521 -22.26 15.17 6.66
C THR A 521 -23.17 15.72 5.55
N ILE A 522 -22.80 16.87 5.01
CA ILE A 522 -23.53 17.69 4.01
C ILE A 522 -23.74 16.96 2.65
N SER A 523 -23.32 15.71 2.52
CA SER A 523 -23.50 14.90 1.31
C SER A 523 -24.91 14.30 1.23
N ASN A 524 -25.60 14.49 0.11
CA ASN A 524 -26.97 14.03 -0.19
C ASN A 524 -27.20 12.49 -0.14
N HIS A 525 -26.22 11.67 0.26
CA HIS A 525 -26.31 10.21 0.20
C HIS A 525 -26.51 9.61 1.61
N LYS A 526 -27.64 8.90 1.79
CA LYS A 526 -28.07 8.31 3.08
C LYS A 526 -27.50 6.90 3.36
N PHE A 527 -26.77 6.34 2.41
CA PHE A 527 -26.14 5.02 2.48
C PHE A 527 -24.91 4.97 1.58
N ILE A 528 -24.04 3.98 1.82
CA ILE A 528 -22.77 3.79 1.13
C ILE A 528 -22.61 2.32 0.76
N CYS A 529 -22.08 2.05 -0.43
CA CYS A 529 -21.82 0.68 -0.89
C CYS A 529 -20.32 0.37 -0.88
N LEU A 530 -19.93 -0.72 -0.21
CA LEU A 530 -18.60 -1.31 -0.35
C LEU A 530 -18.63 -2.34 -1.48
N CYS A 531 -17.91 -2.03 -2.57
CA CYS A 531 -17.96 -2.83 -3.78
C CYS A 531 -17.01 -4.04 -3.72
N PRO A 532 -17.44 -5.21 -4.24
CA PRO A 532 -16.56 -6.36 -4.38
C PRO A 532 -15.51 -6.11 -5.47
N LYS A 533 -14.44 -6.91 -5.46
CA LYS A 533 -13.35 -6.79 -6.46
C LYS A 533 -13.93 -6.92 -7.88
N GLY A 534 -13.63 -5.96 -8.74
CA GLY A 534 -14.12 -5.94 -10.12
C GLY A 534 -15.30 -5.00 -10.37
N TYR A 535 -15.80 -4.29 -9.34
CA TYR A 535 -16.94 -3.37 -9.45
C TYR A 535 -16.74 -2.11 -8.62
N ILE A 536 -17.30 -0.98 -9.08
CA ILE A 536 -17.21 0.37 -8.53
C ILE A 536 -18.46 1.19 -8.84
N GLY A 537 -18.54 2.39 -8.28
CA GLY A 537 -19.68 3.28 -8.37
C GLY A 537 -20.31 3.47 -7.00
N ASP A 538 -21.15 4.50 -6.85
CA ASP A 538 -21.79 4.79 -5.56
C ASP A 538 -22.69 3.63 -5.10
N ARG A 539 -23.14 2.80 -6.06
CA ARG A 539 -23.92 1.58 -5.87
C ARG A 539 -23.24 0.34 -6.41
N CYS A 540 -21.93 0.37 -6.69
CA CYS A 540 -21.21 -0.74 -7.30
C CYS A 540 -21.75 -1.16 -8.68
N GLU A 541 -22.32 -0.22 -9.42
CA GLU A 541 -22.98 -0.42 -10.71
C GLU A 541 -22.02 -0.56 -11.90
N ILE A 542 -20.79 -0.06 -11.77
CA ILE A 542 -19.78 0.00 -12.84
C ILE A 542 -18.81 -1.17 -12.69
N ALA A 543 -18.59 -1.95 -13.75
CA ALA A 543 -17.53 -2.96 -13.75
C ALA A 543 -16.15 -2.34 -13.95
N ASP A 544 -15.14 -2.81 -13.23
CA ASP A 544 -13.74 -2.42 -13.41
C ASP A 544 -13.24 -2.79 -14.81
N THR A 545 -12.37 -1.96 -15.36
CA THR A 545 -11.65 -2.22 -16.60
C THR A 545 -10.70 -3.39 -16.38
N LYS A 546 -10.86 -4.47 -17.17
CA LYS A 546 -10.05 -5.69 -17.06
C LYS A 546 -8.83 -5.58 -17.98
N ILE A 547 -7.63 -5.50 -17.42
CA ILE A 547 -6.39 -5.41 -18.20
C ILE A 547 -5.67 -6.76 -18.12
N ILE A 548 -5.43 -7.37 -19.27
CA ILE A 548 -4.74 -8.64 -19.43
C ILE A 548 -3.38 -8.35 -20.09
N LEU A 549 -2.31 -8.56 -19.33
CA LEU A 549 -0.94 -8.39 -19.78
C LEU A 549 -0.32 -9.75 -20.07
N SER A 550 0.33 -9.87 -21.21
CA SER A 550 1.18 -11.01 -21.57
C SER A 550 2.59 -10.53 -21.86
N PHE A 551 3.59 -11.30 -21.47
CA PHE A 551 4.99 -10.93 -21.63
C PHE A 551 5.67 -11.84 -22.66
N GLY A 552 6.41 -11.22 -23.59
CA GLY A 552 7.25 -11.94 -24.53
C GLY A 552 8.38 -12.72 -23.83
N ASN A 553 8.90 -13.75 -24.51
CA ASN A 553 9.98 -14.60 -23.99
C ASN A 553 11.32 -13.84 -23.81
N ASP A 554 11.43 -12.66 -24.41
CA ASP A 554 12.58 -11.75 -24.36
C ASP A 554 12.64 -10.92 -23.07
N ILE A 555 11.58 -10.91 -22.25
CA ILE A 555 11.50 -10.10 -21.04
C ILE A 555 11.80 -10.94 -19.80
N VAL A 556 12.82 -10.55 -19.03
CA VAL A 556 13.13 -11.14 -17.72
C VAL A 556 12.20 -10.54 -16.67
N LEU A 557 11.25 -11.33 -16.18
CA LEU A 557 10.29 -10.90 -15.17
C LEU A 557 10.88 -10.93 -13.76
N SER A 558 10.64 -9.85 -13.03
CA SER A 558 10.92 -9.72 -11.60
C SER A 558 9.83 -10.38 -10.74
N GLN A 559 10.14 -10.69 -9.48
CA GLN A 559 9.15 -11.21 -8.52
C GLN A 559 7.96 -10.26 -8.31
N SER A 560 8.18 -8.95 -8.48
CA SER A 560 7.19 -7.89 -8.40
C SER A 560 7.31 -6.95 -9.60
N ILE A 561 6.18 -6.61 -10.21
CA ILE A 561 6.09 -5.57 -11.24
C ILE A 561 5.32 -4.36 -10.70
N PHE A 562 5.69 -3.17 -11.16
CA PHE A 562 4.96 -1.94 -10.89
C PHE A 562 4.25 -1.47 -12.15
N ILE A 563 3.03 -0.96 -12.02
CA ILE A 563 2.17 -0.50 -13.11
C ILE A 563 1.73 0.93 -12.76
N HIS A 564 2.18 1.90 -13.54
CA HIS A 564 1.87 3.31 -13.37
C HIS A 564 0.76 3.72 -14.32
N PHE A 565 -0.38 4.12 -13.78
CA PHE A 565 -1.51 4.70 -14.51
C PHE A 565 -1.42 6.21 -14.45
N ILE A 566 -1.51 6.86 -15.61
CA ILE A 566 -1.41 8.32 -15.72
C ILE A 566 -2.71 8.86 -16.29
N GLN A 567 -3.39 9.67 -15.50
CA GLN A 567 -4.57 10.41 -15.89
C GLN A 567 -4.18 11.81 -16.34
N VAL A 568 -4.29 12.06 -17.64
CA VAL A 568 -4.26 13.41 -18.22
C VAL A 568 -5.58 14.11 -17.93
N VAL A 569 -5.53 15.33 -17.38
CA VAL A 569 -6.69 16.16 -17.04
C VAL A 569 -6.48 17.54 -17.66
N ASN A 570 -7.52 18.07 -18.33
CA ASN A 570 -7.49 19.43 -18.84
C ASN A 570 -7.43 20.38 -17.62
N ASP A 571 -6.42 21.25 -17.56
CA ASP A 571 -6.20 22.26 -16.51
C ASP A 571 -5.43 21.80 -15.24
N SER A 572 -4.80 20.61 -15.25
CA SER A 572 -3.88 20.21 -14.17
C SER A 572 -2.74 19.32 -14.65
N THR A 573 -1.68 19.19 -13.84
CA THR A 573 -0.59 18.24 -14.11
C THR A 573 -1.12 16.78 -14.12
N PRO A 574 -0.51 15.88 -14.90
CA PRO A 574 -0.95 14.49 -14.96
C PRO A 574 -0.96 13.80 -13.59
N ILE A 575 -2.07 13.17 -13.25
CA ILE A 575 -2.23 12.46 -11.97
C ILE A 575 -1.72 11.03 -12.15
N ARG A 576 -0.72 10.65 -11.35
CA ARG A 576 -0.14 9.31 -11.33
C ARG A 576 -0.70 8.48 -10.18
N THR A 577 -1.25 7.31 -10.51
CA THR A 577 -1.58 6.27 -9.54
C THR A 577 -0.82 5.00 -9.90
N THR A 578 -0.28 4.31 -8.90
CA THR A 578 0.62 3.17 -9.15
C THR A 578 0.07 1.91 -8.51
N THR A 579 0.16 0.77 -9.16
CA THR A 579 -0.15 -0.52 -8.54
C THR A 579 0.98 -1.49 -8.72
N PHE A 580 0.99 -2.54 -7.92
CA PHE A 580 2.00 -3.58 -8.01
C PHE A 580 1.33 -4.95 -8.06
N ARG A 581 2.02 -5.91 -8.67
CA ARG A 581 1.61 -7.32 -8.69
C ARG A 581 2.83 -8.22 -8.54
N THR A 582 2.70 -9.27 -7.73
CA THR A 582 3.65 -10.38 -7.74
C THR A 582 3.24 -11.38 -8.80
N ILE A 583 4.19 -11.75 -9.67
CA ILE A 583 3.95 -12.74 -10.70
C ILE A 583 4.44 -14.09 -10.16
N PRO A 584 3.57 -15.11 -10.04
CA PRO A 584 4.02 -16.46 -9.77
C PRO A 584 4.90 -16.92 -10.94
N LEU A 585 6.06 -17.53 -10.66
CA LEU A 585 7.09 -17.96 -11.63
C LEU A 585 6.59 -18.77 -12.85
N THR A 586 5.34 -19.26 -12.83
CA THR A 586 4.73 -20.09 -13.88
C THR A 586 3.67 -19.37 -14.73
N GLN A 587 3.32 -18.12 -14.44
CA GLN A 587 2.25 -17.40 -15.15
C GLN A 587 2.81 -16.31 -16.08
N HIS A 588 2.71 -16.52 -17.39
CA HIS A 588 3.03 -15.50 -18.43
C HIS A 588 1.91 -14.48 -18.67
N LEU A 589 0.78 -14.65 -17.97
CA LEU A 589 -0.43 -13.86 -18.16
C LEU A 589 -0.85 -13.26 -16.82
N LEU A 590 -0.93 -11.93 -16.77
CA LEU A 590 -1.38 -11.18 -15.61
C LEU A 590 -2.71 -10.50 -15.92
N ALA A 591 -3.75 -10.81 -15.15
CA ALA A 591 -5.01 -10.09 -15.20
C ALA A 591 -5.13 -9.15 -14.00
N LEU A 592 -5.41 -7.88 -14.26
CA LEU A 592 -5.71 -6.88 -13.25
C LEU A 592 -7.04 -6.18 -13.57
N TYR A 593 -7.66 -5.65 -12.52
CA TYR A 593 -8.91 -4.89 -12.60
C TYR A 593 -8.59 -3.48 -12.11
N TRP A 594 -8.88 -2.50 -12.96
CA TRP A 594 -8.57 -1.10 -12.74
C TRP A 594 -9.80 -0.23 -12.84
N SER A 595 -9.85 0.76 -11.96
CA SER A 595 -11.07 1.49 -11.65
C SER A 595 -11.04 2.96 -12.02
N GLN A 596 -9.86 3.56 -11.89
CA GLN A 596 -9.67 4.99 -12.09
C GLN A 596 -9.48 5.28 -13.58
N PRO A 597 -9.95 6.44 -14.07
CA PRO A 597 -9.65 6.88 -15.42
C PRO A 597 -8.14 7.01 -15.60
N PHE A 598 -7.64 6.55 -16.74
CA PHE A 598 -6.25 6.69 -17.13
C PHE A 598 -6.15 6.84 -18.64
N HIS A 599 -5.08 7.48 -19.11
CA HIS A 599 -4.80 7.70 -20.52
C HIS A 599 -3.50 7.00 -20.94
N LEU A 600 -2.53 6.92 -20.02
CA LEU A 600 -1.27 6.20 -20.25
C LEU A 600 -1.09 5.12 -19.18
N MET A 601 -0.49 4.00 -19.58
CA MET A 601 -0.09 2.92 -18.66
C MET A 601 1.36 2.52 -18.93
N PHE A 602 2.21 2.68 -17.92
CA PHE A 602 3.60 2.24 -17.92
C PHE A 602 3.80 1.05 -17.00
N ILE A 603 4.72 0.16 -17.35
CA ILE A 603 5.12 -0.99 -16.54
C ILE A 603 6.59 -0.83 -16.19
N GLU A 604 6.88 -0.85 -14.89
CA GLU A 604 8.23 -0.78 -14.36
C GLU A 604 8.67 -2.15 -13.83
N LEU A 605 9.84 -2.59 -14.30
CA LEU A 605 10.54 -3.80 -13.88
C LEU A 605 11.77 -3.46 -13.02
N LEU A 606 12.50 -4.49 -12.55
CA LEU A 606 13.76 -4.32 -11.82
C LEU A 606 14.69 -3.32 -12.51
N ASN A 607 15.33 -2.44 -11.71
CA ASN A 607 16.25 -1.37 -12.13
C ASN A 607 15.60 -0.17 -12.86
N LYS A 608 14.34 0.18 -12.54
CA LYS A 608 13.65 1.36 -13.12
C LYS A 608 13.56 1.33 -14.66
N ILE A 609 13.36 0.14 -15.23
CA ILE A 609 13.15 -0.01 -16.67
C ILE A 609 11.65 0.12 -16.95
N TYR A 610 11.27 1.09 -17.79
CA TYR A 610 9.88 1.41 -18.11
C TYR A 610 9.45 0.85 -19.46
N TYR A 611 8.24 0.32 -19.54
CA TYR A 611 7.60 -0.14 -20.77
C TYR A 611 6.27 0.59 -20.94
N LEU A 612 6.04 1.18 -22.10
CA LEU A 612 4.78 1.82 -22.45
C LEU A 612 3.79 0.78 -22.96
N ALA A 613 2.73 0.51 -22.20
CA ALA A 613 1.81 -0.58 -22.48
C ALA A 613 0.49 -0.14 -23.12
N VAL A 614 -0.07 1.00 -22.70
CA VAL A 614 -1.32 1.55 -23.24
C VAL A 614 -1.20 3.07 -23.42
N ILE A 615 -1.67 3.54 -24.57
CA ILE A 615 -1.97 4.95 -24.86
C ILE A 615 -3.42 4.98 -25.36
N GLN A 616 -4.27 5.77 -24.72
CA GLN A 616 -5.65 6.00 -25.16
C GLN A 616 -6.03 7.47 -25.03
N LYS A 617 -6.66 8.02 -26.08
CA LYS A 617 -7.09 9.42 -26.13
C LYS A 617 -8.35 9.67 -25.29
N THR A 618 -9.28 8.73 -25.30
CA THR A 618 -10.52 8.77 -24.51
C THR A 618 -10.60 7.53 -23.62
N TYR A 619 -10.83 7.73 -22.33
CA TYR A 619 -11.03 6.62 -21.40
C TYR A 619 -12.44 6.04 -21.54
N GLU A 620 -12.55 4.79 -21.98
CA GLU A 620 -13.79 4.03 -21.99
C GLU A 620 -13.92 3.15 -20.74
N ARG A 621 -15.05 3.25 -20.04
CA ARG A 621 -15.32 2.49 -18.81
C ARG A 621 -15.64 1.02 -19.12
N SER A 622 -15.24 0.12 -18.21
CA SER A 622 -15.64 -1.30 -18.22
C SER A 622 -15.16 -2.10 -19.44
N THR A 623 -14.05 -1.70 -20.05
CA THR A 623 -13.47 -2.39 -21.21
C THR A 623 -12.49 -3.49 -20.80
N THR A 624 -12.27 -4.47 -21.69
CA THR A 624 -11.21 -5.47 -21.51
C THR A 624 -10.04 -5.13 -22.43
N ILE A 625 -8.92 -4.70 -21.85
CA ILE A 625 -7.70 -4.33 -22.58
C ILE A 625 -6.73 -5.50 -22.54
N THR A 626 -6.43 -6.10 -23.69
CA THR A 626 -5.42 -7.15 -23.79
C THR A 626 -4.17 -6.60 -24.46
N LYS A 627 -3.01 -6.71 -23.80
CA LYS A 627 -1.73 -6.23 -24.32
C LYS A 627 -0.62 -7.25 -24.15
N MET A 628 0.19 -7.38 -25.20
CA MET A 628 1.44 -8.14 -25.18
C MET A 628 2.59 -7.14 -25.12
N ILE A 629 3.49 -7.33 -24.17
CA ILE A 629 4.63 -6.46 -23.93
C ILE A 629 5.85 -7.15 -24.52
N ASN A 630 6.49 -6.47 -25.46
CA ASN A 630 7.71 -6.89 -26.13
C ASN A 630 8.81 -5.84 -25.87
N SER A 631 10.05 -6.18 -26.19
CA SER A 631 11.19 -5.24 -26.14
C SER A 631 10.98 -3.91 -26.89
N SER A 632 10.18 -3.89 -27.96
CA SER A 632 9.85 -2.65 -28.71
C SER A 632 9.03 -1.64 -27.90
N ALA A 633 8.34 -2.07 -26.84
CA ALA A 633 7.56 -1.20 -25.97
C ALA A 633 8.41 -0.53 -24.87
N ARG A 634 9.71 -0.84 -24.81
CA ARG A 634 10.64 -0.30 -23.80
C ARG A 634 10.90 1.18 -24.06
N CYS A 635 10.70 2.01 -23.04
CA CYS A 635 11.18 3.38 -23.07
C CYS A 635 12.68 3.37 -22.80
N GLN A 636 13.48 3.94 -23.71
CA GLN A 636 14.94 4.00 -23.57
C GLN A 636 15.34 5.14 -22.62
N HIS A 637 16.46 4.97 -21.92
CA HIS A 637 17.02 6.05 -21.09
C HIS A 637 17.78 7.04 -21.98
N ILE A 638 17.80 8.33 -21.64
CA ILE A 638 18.48 9.36 -22.44
C ILE A 638 19.99 9.08 -22.67
N ASN A 639 20.67 8.51 -21.67
CA ASN A 639 22.04 7.98 -21.73
C ASN A 639 22.28 6.93 -22.82
N GLU A 640 21.23 6.21 -23.27
CA GLU A 640 21.34 5.24 -24.37
C GLU A 640 21.17 5.92 -25.75
N LEU A 641 20.56 7.12 -25.78
CA LEU A 641 20.20 7.84 -27.00
C LEU A 641 21.22 8.92 -27.39
N PHE A 642 21.91 9.52 -26.41
CA PHE A 642 22.85 10.61 -26.62
C PHE A 642 24.23 10.33 -26.01
N ASN A 643 25.24 11.07 -26.47
CA ASN A 643 26.61 11.01 -25.94
C ASN A 643 26.68 11.47 -24.47
N GLU A 644 27.70 11.01 -23.73
CA GLU A 644 27.90 11.35 -22.32
C GLU A 644 27.97 12.87 -22.04
N THR A 645 28.54 13.65 -22.96
CA THR A 645 28.62 15.11 -22.83
C THR A 645 27.26 15.79 -22.81
N PHE A 646 26.28 15.24 -23.53
CA PHE A 646 24.91 15.77 -23.58
C PHE A 646 24.16 15.46 -22.28
N VAL A 647 24.32 14.25 -21.75
CA VAL A 647 23.69 13.82 -20.48
C VAL A 647 24.13 14.70 -19.32
N GLN A 648 25.39 15.17 -19.32
CA GLN A 648 25.93 16.03 -18.27
C GLN A 648 25.42 17.48 -18.32
N MET A 649 24.79 17.91 -19.42
CA MET A 649 24.24 19.27 -19.54
C MET A 649 23.08 19.48 -18.57
N HIS A 650 22.84 20.73 -18.17
CA HIS A 650 21.71 21.09 -17.33
C HIS A 650 20.36 20.81 -18.04
N VAL A 651 19.35 20.39 -17.28
CA VAL A 651 18.01 19.98 -17.77
C VAL A 651 17.38 21.04 -18.71
N LEU A 652 17.50 22.33 -18.37
CA LEU A 652 17.00 23.45 -19.19
C LEU A 652 17.52 23.42 -20.63
N ARG A 653 18.79 23.07 -20.83
CA ARG A 653 19.40 22.96 -22.17
C ARG A 653 19.02 21.64 -22.83
N ARG A 654 19.05 20.53 -22.08
CA ARG A 654 18.73 19.19 -22.62
C ARG A 654 17.32 19.12 -23.21
N ILE A 655 16.31 19.68 -22.53
CA ILE A 655 14.91 19.61 -22.97
C ILE A 655 14.72 20.17 -24.38
N LYS A 656 15.44 21.23 -24.76
CA LYS A 656 15.33 21.87 -26.07
C LYS A 656 15.69 20.94 -27.25
N TYR A 657 16.40 19.85 -26.97
CA TYR A 657 16.79 18.82 -27.94
C TYR A 657 15.94 17.55 -27.89
N TYR A 658 14.91 17.48 -27.02
CA TYR A 658 14.12 16.25 -26.80
C TYR A 658 13.29 15.80 -28.00
N HIS A 659 13.10 16.67 -29.01
CA HIS A 659 12.47 16.26 -30.26
C HIS A 659 13.38 15.41 -31.17
N LEU A 660 14.71 15.55 -31.08
CA LEU A 660 15.66 14.87 -31.97
C LEU A 660 15.60 13.33 -31.93
N PRO A 661 15.48 12.65 -30.76
CA PRO A 661 15.39 11.19 -30.71
C PRO A 661 14.16 10.66 -31.42
N CYS A 662 13.04 11.39 -31.35
CA CYS A 662 11.80 11.02 -32.03
C CYS A 662 11.93 11.21 -33.55
N GLN A 663 12.60 12.27 -34.03
CA GLN A 663 12.76 12.52 -35.47
C GLN A 663 13.57 11.43 -36.19
N ASN A 664 14.40 10.67 -35.47
CA ASN A 664 15.15 9.57 -36.05
C ASN A 664 14.26 8.33 -36.25
N TYR A 665 13.60 8.26 -37.41
CA TYR A 665 12.71 7.16 -37.81
C TYR A 665 13.35 5.77 -37.81
N SER A 666 14.69 5.66 -37.87
CA SER A 666 15.37 4.36 -37.86
C SER A 666 15.21 3.61 -36.52
N SER A 667 14.95 4.35 -35.44
CA SER A 667 14.79 3.84 -34.07
C SER A 667 13.35 3.45 -33.69
N ASN A 668 12.33 3.87 -34.46
CA ASN A 668 10.89 3.68 -34.18
C ASN A 668 10.55 3.78 -32.67
N LEU A 669 11.00 4.87 -32.05
CA LEU A 669 10.97 5.06 -30.60
C LEU A 669 9.59 5.54 -30.15
N SER A 670 8.89 4.79 -29.29
CA SER A 670 7.58 5.22 -28.77
C SER A 670 7.69 6.17 -27.57
N CYS A 671 8.72 6.00 -26.75
CA CYS A 671 8.93 6.77 -25.53
C CYS A 671 10.39 6.70 -25.08
N PHE A 672 10.80 7.70 -24.29
CA PHE A 672 12.08 7.70 -23.58
C PHE A 672 11.94 8.44 -22.26
N TYR A 673 12.95 8.34 -21.40
CA TYR A 673 12.96 9.02 -20.11
C TYR A 673 14.33 9.58 -19.74
N ASP A 674 14.30 10.64 -18.93
CA ASP A 674 15.45 11.35 -18.36
C ASP A 674 15.38 11.28 -16.82
N ASP A 675 16.23 12.03 -16.11
CA ASP A 675 16.30 12.04 -14.64
C ASP A 675 14.96 12.41 -13.94
N SER A 676 14.16 13.28 -14.54
CA SER A 676 12.92 13.80 -13.94
C SER A 676 11.71 13.87 -14.88
N HIS A 677 11.84 13.41 -16.12
CA HIS A 677 10.79 13.51 -17.15
C HIS A 677 10.62 12.19 -17.89
N ILE A 678 9.38 11.88 -18.27
CA ILE A 678 9.07 10.86 -19.27
C ILE A 678 8.50 11.56 -20.51
N CYS A 679 9.00 11.15 -21.68
CA CYS A 679 8.63 11.70 -22.97
C CYS A 679 7.95 10.65 -23.85
N LEU A 680 6.85 11.04 -24.49
CA LEU A 680 6.18 10.27 -25.54
C LEU A 680 6.58 10.84 -26.89
N CYS A 681 6.87 9.97 -27.86
CA CYS A 681 6.99 10.39 -29.25
C CYS A 681 5.63 10.24 -29.96
N TYR A 682 5.20 11.28 -30.66
CA TYR A 682 3.92 11.32 -31.36
C TYR A 682 4.09 11.90 -32.77
N ASP A 683 3.23 11.44 -33.69
CA ASP A 683 3.18 11.96 -35.05
C ASP A 683 2.34 13.24 -35.11
N TYR A 684 2.91 14.29 -35.67
CA TYR A 684 2.24 15.58 -35.89
C TYR A 684 2.51 16.06 -37.31
N GLY A 685 1.50 15.92 -38.19
CA GLY A 685 1.67 16.17 -39.62
C GLY A 685 2.70 15.22 -40.23
N GLN A 686 3.80 15.77 -40.74
CA GLN A 686 4.94 15.01 -41.30
C GLN A 686 6.13 14.87 -40.32
N LYS A 687 6.00 15.37 -39.08
CA LYS A 687 7.09 15.40 -38.09
C LYS A 687 6.78 14.43 -36.93
N HIS A 688 7.78 13.70 -36.47
CA HIS A 688 7.71 12.94 -35.22
C HIS A 688 8.29 13.77 -34.08
N LEU A 689 7.44 14.21 -33.16
CA LEU A 689 7.81 15.14 -32.08
C LEU A 689 7.72 14.47 -30.71
N ALA A 690 8.43 15.04 -29.74
CA ALA A 690 8.37 14.60 -28.34
C ALA A 690 7.36 15.43 -27.54
N ASN A 691 6.72 14.79 -26.57
CA ASN A 691 5.85 15.43 -25.60
C ASN A 691 6.14 14.87 -24.20
N CYS A 692 6.62 15.71 -23.31
CA CYS A 692 7.16 15.29 -22.02
C CYS A 692 6.36 15.85 -20.84
N PHE A 693 6.37 15.11 -19.73
CA PHE A 693 5.80 15.55 -18.46
C PHE A 693 6.69 15.08 -17.30
N ASP A 694 6.58 15.78 -16.18
CA ASP A 694 7.32 15.47 -14.96
C ASP A 694 7.00 14.08 -14.42
N PHE A 695 8.04 13.30 -14.15
CA PHE A 695 7.92 11.97 -13.59
C PHE A 695 8.99 11.74 -12.52
N ASN A 696 8.56 11.69 -11.26
CA ASN A 696 9.47 11.37 -10.17
C ASN A 696 9.79 9.87 -10.13
N HIS A 697 10.99 9.50 -10.59
CA HIS A 697 11.51 8.13 -10.61
C HIS A 697 11.89 7.59 -9.22
N ASP A 698 12.07 8.45 -8.22
CA ASP A 698 12.46 8.09 -6.84
C ASP A 698 11.30 8.09 -5.85
N MET A 699 10.07 8.21 -6.33
CA MET A 699 8.88 8.21 -5.49
C MET A 699 8.77 6.91 -4.69
N LYS A 700 8.98 7.00 -3.37
CA LYS A 700 8.86 5.86 -2.45
C LYS A 700 7.43 5.77 -1.92
N PHE A 701 6.84 4.60 -2.06
CA PHE A 701 5.48 4.30 -1.57
C PHE A 701 5.52 3.65 -0.18
N ASP A 702 6.25 4.24 0.77
CA ASP A 702 6.59 3.63 2.08
C ASP A 702 5.44 3.54 3.11
N CYS A 703 4.19 3.57 2.65
CA CYS A 703 3.00 3.60 3.48
C CYS A 703 3.00 4.75 4.51
N LEU A 704 3.54 5.91 4.12
CA LEU A 704 3.64 7.12 4.96
C LEU A 704 4.45 6.86 6.25
N GLY A 705 5.44 5.97 6.18
CA GLY A 705 6.30 5.56 7.30
C GLY A 705 5.67 4.58 8.31
N GLU A 706 4.41 4.17 8.13
CA GLU A 706 3.68 3.33 9.10
C GLU A 706 3.23 2.01 8.49
N SER A 707 4.23 1.17 8.22
CA SER A 707 3.99 -0.16 7.67
C SER A 707 3.45 -1.13 8.71
N ALA A 708 2.50 -1.98 8.29
CA ALA A 708 2.16 -3.20 9.02
C ALA A 708 3.17 -4.35 8.75
N CYS A 709 4.23 -4.06 8.00
CA CYS A 709 5.25 -5.03 7.62
C CYS A 709 6.18 -5.29 8.80
N GLU A 710 6.48 -6.57 9.03
CA GLU A 710 7.38 -7.02 10.08
C GLU A 710 8.77 -7.29 9.50
N ASN A 711 9.78 -7.43 10.36
CA ASN A 711 11.14 -7.84 9.98
C ASN A 711 11.77 -7.00 8.84
N GLU A 712 11.69 -5.67 8.93
CA GLU A 712 12.23 -4.74 7.92
C GLU A 712 11.63 -4.91 6.51
N GLY A 713 10.41 -5.46 6.42
CA GLY A 713 9.63 -5.50 5.18
C GLY A 713 9.35 -4.09 4.65
N GLN A 714 9.62 -3.87 3.37
CA GLN A 714 9.27 -2.61 2.70
C GLN A 714 7.78 -2.62 2.37
N CYS A 715 7.07 -1.59 2.82
CA CYS A 715 5.66 -1.41 2.50
C CYS A 715 5.53 -0.62 1.20
N PHE A 716 4.62 -1.08 0.34
CA PHE A 716 4.19 -0.39 -0.86
C PHE A 716 2.70 -0.13 -0.79
N GLN A 717 2.29 1.04 -1.26
CA GLN A 717 0.89 1.47 -1.36
C GLN A 717 0.55 1.93 -2.78
N ASP A 718 -0.74 1.95 -3.12
CA ASP A 718 -1.22 2.29 -4.46
C ASP A 718 -1.35 3.79 -4.75
N SER A 719 -1.67 4.59 -3.72
CA SER A 719 -1.79 6.05 -3.83
C SER A 719 -1.07 6.75 -2.67
N PRO A 720 -0.37 7.88 -2.90
CA PRO A 720 0.28 8.63 -1.84
C PRO A 720 -0.70 9.26 -0.84
N ASP A 721 -1.82 9.80 -1.34
CA ASP A 721 -2.74 10.62 -0.52
C ASP A 721 -3.81 9.80 0.20
N CYS A 722 -4.36 8.80 -0.48
CA CYS A 722 -5.46 7.99 0.00
C CYS A 722 -5.30 6.55 -0.47
N PRO A 723 -4.47 5.76 0.23
CA PRO A 723 -4.17 4.42 -0.21
C PRO A 723 -5.34 3.46 0.05
N GLN A 724 -5.59 2.58 -0.90
CA GLN A 724 -6.63 1.55 -0.81
C GLN A 724 -6.05 0.15 -0.64
N ARG A 725 -4.82 -0.06 -1.10
CA ARG A 725 -4.14 -1.37 -1.07
C ARG A 725 -2.69 -1.22 -0.65
N SER A 726 -2.22 -2.14 0.17
CA SER A 726 -0.82 -2.24 0.57
C SER A 726 -0.28 -3.64 0.38
N MET A 727 1.04 -3.73 0.27
CA MET A 727 1.76 -5.00 0.30
C MET A 727 3.12 -4.82 0.95
N CYS A 728 3.57 -5.88 1.62
CA CYS A 728 4.90 -5.97 2.16
C CYS A 728 5.80 -6.75 1.20
N ILE A 729 6.89 -6.14 0.78
CA ILE A 729 8.00 -6.81 0.11
C ILE A 729 9.00 -7.22 1.19
N CYS A 730 9.20 -8.52 1.31
CA CYS A 730 10.01 -9.08 2.38
C CYS A 730 11.49 -9.09 2.02
N PRO A 731 12.37 -8.73 2.96
CA PRO A 731 13.80 -8.96 2.78
C PRO A 731 14.07 -10.45 2.66
N SER A 732 15.23 -10.78 2.08
CA SER A 732 15.66 -12.16 1.87
C SER A 732 15.50 -12.97 3.16
N CYS A 733 14.97 -14.19 3.04
CA CYS A 733 14.75 -15.13 4.14
C CYS A 733 13.51 -14.90 5.01
N PHE A 734 12.72 -13.86 4.74
CA PHE A 734 11.40 -13.64 5.33
C PHE A 734 10.29 -13.83 4.31
N TYR A 735 9.14 -14.34 4.75
CA TYR A 735 8.00 -14.67 3.89
C TYR A 735 6.66 -14.50 4.61
N GLY A 736 5.57 -14.51 3.83
CA GLY A 736 4.22 -14.24 4.31
C GLY A 736 3.73 -12.84 3.91
N THR A 737 2.43 -12.61 4.04
CA THR A 737 1.76 -11.36 3.62
C THR A 737 2.26 -10.10 4.33
N ARG A 738 2.88 -10.25 5.50
CA ARG A 738 3.48 -9.18 6.31
C ARG A 738 4.96 -9.41 6.60
N CYS A 739 5.60 -10.37 5.94
CA CYS A 739 6.96 -10.80 6.24
C CYS A 739 7.14 -11.38 7.65
N GLN A 740 6.05 -11.93 8.20
CA GLN A 740 5.98 -12.41 9.58
C GLN A 740 6.78 -13.71 9.82
N PHE A 741 7.03 -14.49 8.77
CA PHE A 741 7.73 -15.77 8.89
C PHE A 741 9.17 -15.62 8.46
N SER A 742 10.09 -16.30 9.16
CA SER A 742 11.50 -16.32 8.83
C SER A 742 11.98 -17.75 8.60
N SER A 743 12.86 -17.91 7.62
CA SER A 743 13.62 -19.15 7.39
C SER A 743 14.97 -19.14 8.14
N ASN A 744 15.21 -18.11 8.95
CA ASN A 744 16.41 -17.98 9.77
C ASN A 744 16.26 -18.82 11.04
N GLY A 745 17.03 -19.90 11.16
CA GLY A 745 17.30 -20.54 12.45
C GLY A 745 16.92 -22.03 12.61
N PHE A 746 17.07 -22.45 13.87
CA PHE A 746 17.60 -23.73 14.39
C PHE A 746 16.75 -25.01 14.24
N GLY A 747 15.81 -25.06 13.31
CA GLY A 747 15.01 -26.25 13.09
C GLY A 747 13.97 -26.06 12.01
N LEU A 748 14.39 -26.10 10.76
CA LEU A 748 13.49 -26.20 9.61
C LEU A 748 12.61 -27.44 9.80
N SER A 749 11.38 -27.21 10.28
CA SER A 749 10.35 -28.24 10.26
C SER A 749 9.99 -28.52 8.81
N LEU A 750 9.47 -29.72 8.55
CA LEU A 750 8.91 -30.06 7.24
C LEU A 750 7.89 -28.99 6.78
N ASP A 751 7.16 -28.39 7.72
CA ASP A 751 6.17 -27.34 7.47
C ASP A 751 6.81 -26.06 6.91
N ALA A 752 8.01 -25.69 7.38
CA ALA A 752 8.77 -24.55 6.90
C ALA A 752 9.40 -24.78 5.51
N ILE A 753 9.79 -26.02 5.19
CA ILE A 753 10.40 -26.39 3.90
C ILE A 753 9.32 -26.59 2.83
N LEU A 754 8.27 -27.34 3.12
CA LEU A 754 7.29 -27.79 2.13
C LEU A 754 6.01 -26.95 2.11
N GLY A 755 5.68 -26.25 3.21
CA GLY A 755 4.38 -25.59 3.39
C GLY A 755 4.05 -24.55 2.31
N TYR A 756 5.05 -23.77 1.87
CA TYR A 756 4.86 -22.76 0.82
C TYR A 756 4.73 -23.37 -0.59
N HIS A 757 5.22 -24.59 -0.81
CA HIS A 757 5.17 -25.27 -2.10
C HIS A 757 3.87 -26.05 -2.33
N VAL A 758 3.07 -26.30 -1.28
CA VAL A 758 1.77 -26.98 -1.41
C VAL A 758 0.70 -25.94 -1.77
N GLN A 759 0.07 -26.11 -2.93
CA GLN A 759 -0.96 -25.17 -3.38
C GLN A 759 -2.33 -25.55 -2.81
N PRO A 760 -3.11 -24.60 -2.26
CA PRO A 760 -4.42 -24.88 -1.69
C PRO A 760 -5.45 -25.20 -2.78
N HIS A 761 -6.44 -26.04 -2.45
CA HIS A 761 -7.60 -26.39 -3.31
C HIS A 761 -7.29 -27.06 -4.67
N ILE A 762 -6.07 -27.56 -4.89
CA ILE A 762 -5.68 -28.28 -6.10
C ILE A 762 -5.44 -29.76 -5.78
N SER A 763 -5.93 -30.67 -6.63
CA SER A 763 -5.76 -32.13 -6.44
C SER A 763 -4.30 -32.58 -6.43
N LEU A 764 -3.99 -33.68 -5.72
CA LEU A 764 -2.63 -34.26 -5.56
C LEU A 764 -1.89 -34.49 -6.89
N ILE A 765 -2.62 -34.77 -7.98
CA ILE A 765 -2.06 -35.04 -9.32
C ILE A 765 -1.50 -33.76 -9.96
N HIS A 766 -2.05 -32.59 -9.64
CA HIS A 766 -1.66 -31.30 -10.22
C HIS A 766 -0.71 -30.48 -9.33
N GLN A 767 -0.34 -31.02 -8.16
CA GLN A 767 0.63 -30.39 -7.26
C GLN A 767 2.05 -30.36 -7.90
N PRO A 768 2.92 -29.41 -7.48
CA PRO A 768 4.26 -29.26 -8.05
C PRO A 768 5.16 -30.48 -7.79
N ASN A 769 6.17 -30.66 -8.64
CA ASN A 769 7.02 -31.86 -8.63
C ASN A 769 7.67 -32.14 -7.28
N ILE A 770 8.08 -31.10 -6.54
CA ILE A 770 8.69 -31.23 -5.20
C ILE A 770 7.77 -31.90 -4.18
N VAL A 771 6.45 -31.68 -4.27
CA VAL A 771 5.45 -32.30 -3.38
C VAL A 771 5.21 -33.76 -3.78
N LYS A 772 5.16 -34.05 -5.09
CA LYS A 772 5.01 -35.43 -5.60
C LYS A 772 6.18 -36.33 -5.22
N THR A 773 7.41 -35.82 -5.39
CA THR A 773 8.63 -36.56 -5.05
C THR A 773 8.76 -36.76 -3.54
N SER A 774 8.40 -35.76 -2.73
CA SER A 774 8.44 -35.90 -1.27
C SER A 774 7.39 -36.89 -0.74
N LEU A 775 6.18 -36.92 -1.33
CA LEU A 775 5.17 -37.95 -1.06
C LEU A 775 5.66 -39.36 -1.41
N ALA A 776 6.28 -39.52 -2.59
CA ALA A 776 6.81 -40.83 -3.01
C ALA A 776 7.92 -41.31 -2.06
N LEU A 777 8.84 -40.41 -1.68
CA LEU A 777 9.89 -40.72 -0.72
C LEU A 777 9.30 -41.09 0.65
N THR A 778 8.35 -40.35 1.18
CA THR A 778 7.76 -40.64 2.51
C THR A 778 7.07 -42.00 2.55
N ILE A 779 6.37 -42.39 1.49
CA ILE A 779 5.78 -43.74 1.36
C ILE A 779 6.87 -44.82 1.43
N ILE A 780 7.97 -44.65 0.68
CA ILE A 780 9.09 -45.60 0.71
C ILE A 780 9.70 -45.68 2.12
N PHE A 781 9.91 -44.54 2.77
CA PHE A 781 10.45 -44.47 4.13
C PHE A 781 9.56 -45.20 5.15
N MET A 782 8.23 -45.04 5.04
CA MET A 782 7.27 -45.74 5.91
C MET A 782 7.34 -47.26 5.71
N VAL A 783 7.33 -47.74 4.47
CA VAL A 783 7.34 -49.17 4.17
C VAL A 783 8.62 -49.83 4.69
N VAL A 784 9.79 -49.25 4.40
CA VAL A 784 11.09 -49.77 4.86
C VAL A 784 11.19 -49.73 6.39
N GLY A 785 10.75 -48.63 7.00
CA GLY A 785 10.79 -48.45 8.44
C GLY A 785 9.92 -49.45 9.20
N PHE A 786 8.70 -49.72 8.73
CA PHE A 786 7.82 -50.73 9.33
C PHE A 786 8.40 -52.15 9.24
N ILE A 787 8.92 -52.54 8.06
CA ILE A 787 9.51 -53.87 7.87
C ILE A 787 10.68 -54.07 8.84
N ASN A 788 11.60 -53.10 8.92
CA ASN A 788 12.76 -53.18 9.80
C ASN A 788 12.36 -53.16 11.29
N GLY A 789 11.45 -52.27 11.68
CA GLY A 789 10.98 -52.16 13.06
C GLY A 789 10.30 -53.44 13.55
N ILE A 790 9.37 -54.00 12.78
CA ILE A 790 8.64 -55.23 13.13
C ILE A 790 9.59 -56.42 13.23
N LEU A 791 10.49 -56.60 12.25
CA LEU A 791 11.49 -57.67 12.28
C LEU A 791 12.41 -57.55 13.49
N ALA A 792 12.85 -56.34 13.83
CA ALA A 792 13.68 -56.10 15.00
C ALA A 792 12.94 -56.44 16.31
N VAL A 793 11.68 -56.00 16.47
CA VAL A 793 10.86 -56.32 17.64
C VAL A 793 10.69 -57.83 17.80
N ILE A 794 10.37 -58.56 16.71
CA ILE A 794 10.22 -60.02 16.75
C ILE A 794 11.51 -60.72 17.21
N THR A 795 12.68 -60.24 16.78
CA THR A 795 13.96 -60.84 17.19
C THR A 795 14.29 -60.58 18.65
N PHE A 796 14.10 -59.34 19.12
CA PHE A 796 14.53 -58.93 20.45
C PHE A 796 13.49 -59.23 21.52
N SER A 797 12.24 -59.52 21.16
CA SER A 797 11.19 -59.99 22.10
C SER A 797 11.45 -61.42 22.63
N ASN A 798 12.40 -62.16 22.06
CA ASN A 798 12.69 -63.52 22.47
C ASN A 798 13.36 -63.58 23.87
N LYS A 799 12.86 -64.45 24.75
CA LYS A 799 13.29 -64.55 26.16
C LYS A 799 14.79 -64.76 26.34
N THR A 800 15.43 -65.49 25.43
CA THR A 800 16.87 -65.79 25.44
C THR A 800 17.74 -64.55 25.19
N VAL A 801 17.23 -63.58 24.43
CA VAL A 801 17.96 -62.36 24.08
C VAL A 801 17.84 -61.32 25.20
N CYS A 802 16.72 -61.30 25.92
CA CYS A 802 16.47 -60.43 27.06
C CYS A 802 17.07 -60.90 28.39
N GLU A 803 17.86 -61.98 28.41
CA GLU A 803 18.58 -62.43 29.60
C GLU A 803 19.70 -61.47 30.02
N VAL A 804 20.17 -60.62 29.10
CA VAL A 804 21.21 -59.61 29.29
C VAL A 804 20.59 -58.23 29.05
N GLY A 805 20.99 -57.19 29.81
CA GLY A 805 20.45 -55.83 29.67
C GLY A 805 20.51 -55.27 28.25
N CYS A 806 21.54 -55.68 27.48
CA CYS A 806 21.72 -55.32 26.07
C CYS A 806 20.52 -55.71 25.20
N GLY A 807 19.83 -56.82 25.52
CA GLY A 807 18.62 -57.22 24.81
C GLY A 807 17.42 -56.31 25.08
N LEU A 808 17.30 -55.77 26.30
CA LEU A 808 16.25 -54.82 26.67
C LEU A 808 16.47 -53.45 26.03
N TYR A 809 17.72 -52.97 25.96
CA TYR A 809 18.03 -51.72 25.24
C TYR A 809 17.77 -51.83 23.72
N LEU A 810 18.09 -52.98 23.11
CA LEU A 810 17.79 -53.24 21.70
C LEU A 810 16.27 -53.39 21.43
N LEU A 811 15.53 -53.98 22.36
CA LEU A 811 14.07 -54.00 22.32
C LEU A 811 13.50 -52.56 22.40
N GLY A 812 14.00 -51.74 23.32
CA GLY A 812 13.62 -50.32 23.42
C GLY A 812 13.93 -49.53 22.14
N SER A 813 15.07 -49.79 21.51
CA SER A 813 15.44 -49.18 20.21
C SER A 813 14.48 -49.64 19.09
N SER A 814 14.10 -50.92 19.06
CA SER A 814 13.12 -51.41 18.07
C SER A 814 11.71 -50.83 18.25
N ILE A 815 11.29 -50.51 19.47
CA ILE A 815 9.99 -49.87 19.75
C ILE A 815 10.03 -48.39 19.37
N THR A 816 11.12 -47.69 19.73
CA THR A 816 11.27 -46.26 19.44
C THR A 816 11.41 -45.99 17.95
N THR A 817 12.09 -46.86 17.20
CA THR A 817 12.14 -46.79 15.73
C THR A 817 10.76 -46.95 15.09
N LEU A 818 9.95 -47.92 15.53
CA LEU A 818 8.58 -48.08 15.05
C LEU A 818 7.71 -46.86 15.41
N LEU A 819 7.85 -46.31 16.62
CA LEU A 819 7.18 -45.07 17.02
C LEU A 819 7.59 -43.88 16.13
N THR A 820 8.88 -43.71 15.82
CA THR A 820 9.35 -42.61 14.94
C THR A 820 8.77 -42.71 13.54
N THR A 821 8.66 -43.91 12.96
CA THR A 821 8.07 -44.10 11.62
C THR A 821 6.62 -43.64 11.60
N ILE A 822 5.80 -44.10 12.55
CA ILE A 822 4.38 -43.76 12.63
C ILE A 822 4.17 -42.26 12.77
N ILE A 823 4.90 -41.61 13.67
CA ILE A 823 4.75 -40.17 13.93
C ILE A 823 5.22 -39.33 12.74
N PHE A 824 6.31 -39.72 12.08
CA PHE A 824 6.80 -39.07 10.86
C PHE A 824 5.76 -39.12 9.73
N GLY A 825 5.17 -40.30 9.48
CA GLY A 825 4.13 -40.46 8.47
C GLY A 825 2.87 -39.65 8.79
N LEU A 826 2.40 -39.69 10.05
CA LEU A 826 1.25 -38.89 10.50
C LEU A 826 1.50 -37.39 10.30
N LYS A 827 2.68 -36.89 10.65
CA LYS A 827 3.05 -35.48 10.47
C LYS A 827 2.97 -35.06 8.99
N PHE A 828 3.54 -35.86 8.08
CA PHE A 828 3.53 -35.56 6.65
C PHE A 828 2.10 -35.51 6.08
N TRP A 829 1.25 -36.47 6.46
CA TRP A 829 -0.14 -36.51 6.01
C TRP A 829 -0.96 -35.34 6.56
N ILE A 830 -0.78 -34.97 7.83
CA ILE A 830 -1.47 -33.82 8.44
C ILE A 830 -1.05 -32.51 7.75
N LEU A 831 0.24 -32.32 7.46
CA LEU A 831 0.73 -31.15 6.72
C LEU A 831 0.07 -31.03 5.34
N LEU A 832 0.01 -32.12 4.59
CA LEU A 832 -0.56 -32.14 3.24
C LEU A 832 -2.07 -31.83 3.27
N LEU A 833 -2.81 -32.45 4.19
CA LEU A 833 -4.26 -32.22 4.35
C LEU A 833 -4.59 -30.81 4.86
N ALA A 834 -3.76 -30.25 5.74
CA ALA A 834 -3.92 -28.89 6.24
C ALA A 834 -3.67 -27.84 5.14
N GLN A 835 -2.60 -27.99 4.37
CA GLN A 835 -2.26 -27.04 3.29
C GLN A 835 -3.18 -27.15 2.06
N MET A 836 -3.78 -28.33 1.82
CA MET A 836 -4.88 -28.47 0.85
C MET A 836 -6.23 -27.90 1.34
N ALA A 837 -6.25 -27.31 2.55
CA ALA A 837 -7.44 -26.74 3.20
C ALA A 837 -8.58 -27.73 3.47
N LEU A 838 -8.27 -29.04 3.57
CA LEU A 838 -9.24 -30.07 3.96
C LEU A 838 -9.46 -30.11 5.48
N ILE A 839 -8.44 -29.70 6.26
CA ILE A 839 -8.50 -29.58 7.72
C ILE A 839 -8.27 -28.11 8.10
N SER A 840 -9.30 -27.45 8.64
CA SER A 840 -9.26 -26.02 8.98
C SER A 840 -9.32 -25.73 10.48
N ASN A 841 -9.42 -26.75 11.34
CA ASN A 841 -9.56 -26.57 12.78
C ASN A 841 -8.24 -26.07 13.41
N ARG A 842 -8.23 -24.79 13.82
CA ARG A 842 -7.05 -24.11 14.38
C ARG A 842 -6.53 -24.76 15.66
N LEU A 843 -7.41 -25.21 16.56
CA LEU A 843 -6.99 -25.80 17.83
C LEU A 843 -6.30 -27.15 17.60
N PHE A 844 -6.83 -27.95 16.69
CA PHE A 844 -6.20 -29.21 16.27
C PHE A 844 -4.83 -28.97 15.63
N LEU A 845 -4.74 -28.07 14.65
CA LEU A 845 -3.48 -27.76 13.96
C LEU A 845 -2.42 -27.23 14.92
N GLN A 846 -2.80 -26.41 15.89
CA GLN A 846 -1.88 -25.93 16.89
C GLN A 846 -1.37 -27.07 17.79
N ILE A 847 -2.25 -27.90 18.37
CA ILE A 847 -1.87 -29.04 19.22
C ILE A 847 -0.95 -30.04 18.48
N GLN A 848 -1.23 -30.30 17.21
CA GLN A 848 -0.42 -31.20 16.36
C GLN A 848 0.98 -30.67 16.11
N CYS A 849 1.13 -29.37 15.83
CA CYS A 849 2.41 -28.70 15.55
C CYS A 849 3.44 -28.90 16.68
N LEU A 850 2.99 -29.22 17.89
CA LEU A 850 3.83 -29.27 19.09
C LEU A 850 4.19 -30.65 19.51
N SER A 851 3.15 -31.48 19.58
CA SER A 851 3.23 -32.81 20.11
C SER A 851 4.07 -33.65 19.16
N LEU A 852 3.79 -33.57 17.85
CA LEU A 852 4.50 -34.38 16.86
C LEU A 852 5.99 -34.03 16.77
N ASP A 853 6.34 -32.74 16.75
CA ASP A 853 7.75 -32.30 16.62
C ASP A 853 8.56 -32.59 17.87
N PHE A 854 7.96 -32.40 19.03
CA PHE A 854 8.59 -32.75 20.30
C PHE A 854 8.81 -34.26 20.40
N ILE A 855 7.78 -35.08 20.14
CA ILE A 855 7.88 -36.54 20.27
C ILE A 855 8.85 -37.12 19.22
N LEU A 856 8.88 -36.59 17.99
CA LEU A 856 9.86 -36.97 16.97
C LEU A 856 11.29 -36.70 17.45
N ARG A 857 11.56 -35.51 17.99
CA ARG A 857 12.90 -35.14 18.49
C ARG A 857 13.34 -36.01 19.67
N VAL A 858 12.45 -36.23 20.65
CA VAL A 858 12.73 -37.08 21.82
C VAL A 858 13.03 -38.51 21.38
N SER A 859 12.24 -39.06 20.47
CA SER A 859 12.40 -40.44 20.00
C SER A 859 13.72 -40.65 19.25
N LEU A 860 14.14 -39.69 18.41
CA LEU A 860 15.44 -39.73 17.72
C LEU A 860 16.62 -39.68 18.70
N ASN A 861 16.54 -38.80 19.72
CA ASN A 861 17.61 -38.70 20.73
C ASN A 861 17.67 -39.93 21.62
N LEU A 862 16.52 -40.48 22.01
CA LEU A 862 16.43 -41.66 22.86
C LEU A 862 17.06 -42.88 22.18
N ASP A 863 16.89 -43.04 20.85
CA ASP A 863 17.56 -44.10 20.08
C ASP A 863 19.09 -43.99 20.12
N HIS A 864 19.66 -42.78 20.00
CA HIS A 864 21.11 -42.57 20.12
C HIS A 864 21.66 -42.96 21.50
N TRP A 865 20.94 -42.65 22.58
CA TRP A 865 21.34 -43.01 23.94
C TRP A 865 21.19 -44.50 24.22
N LEU A 866 20.14 -45.15 23.71
CA LEU A 866 19.98 -46.60 23.80
C LEU A 866 21.13 -47.33 23.10
N ASN A 867 21.56 -46.84 21.93
CA ASN A 867 22.71 -47.39 21.22
C ASN A 867 24.02 -47.24 22.02
N ALA A 868 24.24 -46.10 22.69
CA ALA A 868 25.40 -45.91 23.58
C ALA A 868 25.35 -46.81 24.82
N ALA A 869 24.17 -47.01 25.43
CA ALA A 869 23.98 -47.92 26.56
C ALA A 869 24.33 -49.37 26.18
N VAL A 870 23.94 -49.81 24.97
CA VAL A 870 24.32 -51.12 24.43
C VAL A 870 25.84 -51.30 24.35
N ALA A 871 26.57 -50.29 23.86
CA ALA A 871 28.04 -50.40 23.78
C ALA A 871 28.71 -50.36 25.15
N MET A 872 28.23 -49.51 26.06
CA MET A 872 28.76 -49.40 27.42
C MET A 872 28.58 -50.71 28.19
N GLU A 873 27.42 -51.35 28.12
CA GLU A 873 27.17 -52.63 28.79
C GLU A 873 28.00 -53.77 28.19
N ARG A 874 28.19 -53.77 26.85
CA ARG A 874 29.09 -54.73 26.17
C ARG A 874 30.54 -54.57 26.61
N ALA A 875 31.01 -53.36 26.89
CA ALA A 875 32.35 -53.15 27.46
C ALA A 875 32.42 -53.60 28.92
N MET A 876 31.40 -53.28 29.73
CA MET A 876 31.37 -53.58 31.17
C MET A 876 31.30 -55.08 31.49
N THR A 877 30.58 -55.85 30.68
CA THR A 877 30.50 -57.32 30.79
C THR A 877 31.87 -57.99 30.57
N ILE A 878 32.73 -57.42 29.72
CA ILE A 878 34.08 -57.95 29.45
C ILE A 878 35.09 -57.50 30.51
N ILE A 879 34.97 -56.27 31.04
CA ILE A 879 35.86 -55.79 32.10
C ILE A 879 35.69 -56.60 33.40
N LYS A 880 34.47 -57.00 33.76
CA LYS A 880 34.17 -57.65 35.04
C LYS A 880 34.23 -59.18 35.04
N ALA A 881 34.49 -59.82 33.90
CA ALA A 881 34.68 -61.27 33.70
C ALA A 881 33.86 -62.18 34.66
N THR A 882 34.41 -62.58 35.82
CA THR A 882 33.82 -63.56 36.77
C THR A 882 33.05 -62.96 37.96
N HIS A 883 32.99 -61.63 38.13
CA HIS A 883 32.26 -60.97 39.24
C HIS A 883 30.94 -60.30 38.82
N PHE A 884 30.45 -60.59 37.60
CA PHE A 884 29.23 -59.97 37.06
C PHE A 884 27.96 -60.72 37.51
N SER A 885 27.30 -60.22 38.56
CA SER A 885 25.98 -60.72 38.97
C SER A 885 24.90 -60.29 37.98
N LYS A 886 24.29 -61.28 37.29
CA LYS A 886 23.15 -61.11 36.36
C LYS A 886 21.93 -60.42 37.00
N GLN A 887 21.81 -60.41 38.33
CA GLN A 887 20.72 -59.73 39.06
C GLN A 887 20.92 -58.20 39.18
N LYS A 888 22.16 -57.70 39.25
CA LYS A 888 22.44 -56.25 39.39
C LYS A 888 22.29 -55.46 38.07
N SER A 889 22.46 -56.10 36.90
CA SER A 889 22.21 -55.50 35.57
C SER A 889 20.70 -55.25 35.33
N LYS A 890 19.81 -56.10 35.87
CA LYS A 890 18.35 -55.91 35.80
C LYS A 890 17.82 -54.73 36.63
N GLN A 891 18.53 -54.31 37.68
CA GLN A 891 18.08 -53.26 38.61
C GLN A 891 18.51 -51.83 38.24
N ILE A 892 19.48 -51.65 37.33
CA ILE A 892 20.03 -50.32 36.98
C ILE A 892 19.29 -49.66 35.80
N ALA A 893 18.34 -50.37 35.15
CA ALA A 893 17.61 -49.88 33.97
C ALA A 893 16.25 -49.22 34.27
N LYS A 894 16.08 -48.56 35.43
CA LYS A 894 14.82 -47.88 35.78
C LYS A 894 15.08 -46.52 36.42
N ILE A 895 14.84 -45.43 35.69
CA ILE A 895 14.75 -44.06 36.23
C ILE A 895 13.59 -43.34 35.53
N GLU A 896 12.58 -43.01 36.34
CA GLU A 896 11.57 -41.96 36.14
C GLU A 896 12.21 -40.57 36.29
N ASN A 897 11.61 -39.55 35.67
CA ASN A 897 11.65 -38.19 36.18
C ASN A 897 10.33 -37.48 35.82
N GLU A 898 9.77 -36.75 36.80
CA GLU A 898 8.61 -35.86 36.69
C GLU A 898 9.00 -34.42 36.28
N ASP A 899 8.07 -33.81 35.55
CA ASP A 899 7.61 -32.40 35.45
C ASP A 899 8.59 -31.22 35.35
N ASP A 900 8.48 -30.44 34.25
CA ASP A 900 7.73 -29.16 34.28
C ASP A 900 7.42 -28.55 32.87
N LYS A 901 6.48 -27.60 32.86
CA LYS A 901 5.66 -27.07 31.74
C LYS A 901 6.32 -26.09 30.73
N ARG A 902 5.87 -26.10 29.46
CA ARG A 902 5.19 -24.99 28.69
C ARG A 902 5.52 -24.86 27.17
N VAL A 903 4.42 -24.78 26.37
CA VAL A 903 4.02 -23.84 25.27
C VAL A 903 4.89 -23.69 23.99
N TRP A 904 4.31 -23.11 22.93
CA TRP A 904 4.18 -23.67 21.57
C TRP A 904 5.14 -23.21 20.43
N CYS A 905 5.06 -23.84 19.25
CA CYS A 905 6.09 -24.02 18.20
C CYS A 905 5.80 -23.16 16.94
N ILE A 906 6.47 -22.02 16.83
CA ILE A 906 7.68 -21.90 16.01
C ILE A 906 8.72 -21.47 17.03
N ILE A 907 9.71 -22.30 17.36
CA ILE A 907 10.66 -21.91 18.39
C ILE A 907 11.73 -20.98 17.79
N THR A 908 11.37 -19.72 17.61
CA THR A 908 12.33 -18.62 17.59
C THR A 908 12.84 -18.45 19.01
N TYR A 909 13.87 -19.20 19.37
CA TYR A 909 14.59 -18.96 20.62
C TYR A 909 15.25 -17.56 20.53
N PRO A 910 15.29 -16.77 21.63
CA PRO A 910 16.21 -15.64 21.72
C PRO A 910 17.63 -16.11 21.42
N THR A 911 18.50 -15.24 20.89
CA THR A 911 19.87 -15.61 20.44
C THR A 911 20.67 -16.37 21.50
N SER A 912 20.51 -16.04 22.79
CA SER A 912 21.13 -16.75 23.91
C SER A 912 20.65 -18.20 24.07
N VAL A 913 19.35 -18.44 23.88
CA VAL A 913 18.74 -19.78 23.99
C VAL A 913 18.97 -20.59 22.70
N GLN A 914 19.14 -19.93 21.55
CA GLN A 914 19.60 -20.59 20.32
C GLN A 914 20.96 -21.24 20.54
N ILE A 915 21.93 -20.48 21.06
CA ILE A 915 23.29 -20.97 21.36
C ILE A 915 23.24 -22.14 22.34
N PHE A 916 22.44 -22.02 23.41
CA PHE A 916 22.26 -23.11 24.38
C PHE A 916 21.67 -24.37 23.72
N ASN A 917 20.66 -24.21 22.87
CA ASN A 917 20.06 -25.34 22.15
C ASN A 917 21.04 -25.97 21.15
N SER A 918 21.90 -25.17 20.48
CA SER A 918 22.99 -25.68 19.63
C SER A 918 23.98 -26.53 20.43
N ILE A 919 24.36 -26.06 21.61
CA ILE A 919 25.28 -26.77 22.51
C ILE A 919 24.65 -28.08 22.97
N VAL A 920 23.38 -28.06 23.39
CA VAL A 920 22.63 -29.25 23.83
C VAL A 920 22.50 -30.27 22.69
N HIS A 921 22.16 -29.85 21.47
CA HIS A 921 22.10 -30.74 20.32
C HIS A 921 23.46 -31.32 19.95
N THR A 922 24.51 -30.51 19.98
CA THR A 922 25.89 -30.97 19.72
C THR A 922 26.32 -31.97 20.78
N PHE A 923 25.99 -31.73 22.05
CA PHE A 923 26.30 -32.61 23.16
C PHE A 923 25.55 -33.96 23.06
N HIS A 924 24.23 -33.94 22.81
CA HIS A 924 23.45 -35.17 22.66
C HIS A 924 23.80 -35.96 21.40
N PHE A 925 24.42 -35.34 20.39
CA PHE A 925 24.94 -36.04 19.23
C PHE A 925 26.34 -36.63 19.47
N LEU A 926 27.28 -35.80 19.95
CA LEU A 926 28.70 -36.16 20.04
C LEU A 926 28.97 -37.14 21.19
N THR A 927 28.29 -36.97 22.33
CA THR A 927 28.55 -37.75 23.54
C THR A 927 28.22 -39.24 23.37
N PRO A 928 27.05 -39.66 22.84
CA PRO A 928 26.77 -41.07 22.56
C PRO A 928 27.77 -41.70 21.58
N PHE A 929 28.25 -40.95 20.60
CA PHE A 929 29.25 -41.42 19.64
C PHE A 929 30.61 -41.69 20.31
N ILE A 930 31.09 -40.73 21.10
CA ILE A 930 32.36 -40.88 21.84
C ILE A 930 32.29 -42.09 22.78
N ILE A 931 31.16 -42.28 23.49
CA ILE A 931 30.94 -43.44 24.36
C ILE A 931 31.00 -44.74 23.57
N ASN A 932 30.35 -44.82 22.39
CA ASN A 932 30.40 -45.99 21.51
C ASN A 932 31.82 -46.33 21.05
N LEU A 933 32.58 -45.32 20.60
CA LEU A 933 33.95 -45.49 20.12
C LEU A 933 34.88 -45.99 21.23
N ILE A 934 34.84 -45.34 22.40
CA ILE A 934 35.67 -45.70 23.55
C ILE A 934 35.32 -47.11 24.03
N SER A 935 34.03 -47.44 24.13
CA SER A 935 33.57 -48.77 24.52
C SER A 935 34.05 -49.87 23.57
N ALA A 936 34.04 -49.63 22.26
CA ALA A 936 34.56 -50.57 21.27
C ALA A 936 36.09 -50.77 21.39
N ILE A 937 36.85 -49.69 21.59
CA ILE A 937 38.31 -49.75 21.78
C ILE A 937 38.66 -50.56 23.04
N ILE A 938 37.98 -50.29 24.15
CA ILE A 938 38.17 -51.00 25.43
C ILE A 938 37.87 -52.49 25.28
N LEU A 939 36.77 -52.82 24.60
CA LEU A 939 36.33 -54.20 24.37
C LEU A 939 37.41 -55.01 23.64
N ILE A 940 37.97 -54.47 22.57
CA ILE A 940 38.97 -55.15 21.74
C ILE A 940 40.30 -55.27 22.48
N THR A 941 40.77 -54.21 23.15
CA THR A 941 42.05 -54.26 23.88
C THR A 941 42.01 -55.23 25.05
N LYS A 942 40.92 -55.27 25.83
CA LYS A 942 40.75 -56.21 26.94
C LYS A 942 40.64 -57.64 26.46
N LYS A 943 39.91 -57.89 25.39
CA LYS A 943 39.77 -59.24 24.82
C LYS A 943 41.07 -59.76 24.21
N ALA A 944 41.82 -58.91 23.51
CA ALA A 944 43.15 -59.24 23.02
C ALA A 944 44.13 -59.56 24.16
N ARG A 945 44.06 -58.81 25.28
CA ARG A 945 44.89 -59.09 26.48
C ARG A 945 44.49 -60.40 27.15
N GLN A 946 43.20 -60.68 27.29
CA GLN A 946 42.71 -61.93 27.87
C GLN A 946 43.13 -63.14 27.04
N GLN A 947 43.11 -63.04 25.71
CA GLN A 947 43.50 -64.11 24.80
C GLN A 947 45.03 -64.31 24.73
N SER A 948 45.80 -63.22 24.81
CA SER A 948 47.26 -63.27 24.95
C SER A 948 47.71 -63.90 26.27
N ASN A 949 46.93 -63.75 27.35
CA ASN A 949 47.23 -64.39 28.63
C ASN A 949 46.88 -65.89 28.66
N LEU A 950 45.96 -66.34 27.79
CA LEU A 950 45.54 -67.74 27.68
C LEU A 950 46.40 -68.54 26.68
N GLN A 951 47.04 -67.88 25.71
CA GLN A 951 47.91 -68.50 24.71
C GLN A 951 49.26 -67.76 24.65
N THR A 952 50.23 -68.24 25.43
CA THR A 952 51.56 -67.62 25.61
C THR A 952 52.52 -67.76 24.41
N GLY A 953 52.12 -68.47 23.35
CA GLY A 953 52.98 -68.79 22.20
C GLY A 953 52.95 -67.81 21.02
N ARG A 954 52.20 -66.70 21.09
CA ARG A 954 52.09 -65.71 19.99
C ARG A 954 52.24 -64.27 20.50
N PRO A 955 52.78 -63.34 19.69
CA PRO A 955 52.91 -61.94 20.09
C PRO A 955 51.54 -61.24 20.18
N TYR A 956 51.38 -60.36 21.18
CA TYR A 956 50.14 -59.59 21.42
C TYR A 956 49.62 -58.87 20.17
N LYS A 957 50.52 -58.42 19.28
CA LYS A 957 50.18 -57.71 18.04
C LYS A 957 49.34 -58.56 17.07
N GLU A 958 49.64 -59.86 16.95
CA GLU A 958 48.88 -60.79 16.10
C GLU A 958 47.49 -61.06 16.69
N HIS A 959 47.39 -61.22 18.01
CA HIS A 959 46.11 -61.35 18.71
C HIS A 959 45.25 -60.10 18.58
N LEU A 960 45.85 -58.90 18.67
CA LEU A 960 45.15 -57.64 18.46
C LEU A 960 44.61 -57.52 17.02
N GLN A 961 45.41 -57.83 15.99
CA GLN A 961 44.97 -57.80 14.58
C GLN A 961 43.82 -58.78 14.31
N GLN A 962 43.91 -60.02 14.82
CA GLN A 962 42.82 -60.99 14.69
C GLN A 962 41.54 -60.52 15.36
N GLN A 963 41.62 -59.94 16.56
CA GLN A 963 40.44 -59.42 17.26
C GLN A 963 39.85 -58.18 16.59
N ILE A 964 40.68 -57.29 16.03
CA ILE A 964 40.20 -56.15 15.21
C ILE A 964 39.46 -56.67 13.96
N GLN A 965 39.95 -57.71 13.30
CA GLN A 965 39.31 -58.28 12.12
C GLN A 965 38.00 -59.01 12.46
N GLN A 966 37.94 -59.70 13.60
CA GLN A 966 36.75 -60.37 14.11
C GLN A 966 35.66 -59.38 14.57
N TYR A 967 36.05 -58.24 15.13
CA TYR A 967 35.16 -57.21 15.67
C TYR A 967 35.03 -55.95 14.80
N LYS A 968 35.45 -56.00 13.53
CA LYS A 968 35.38 -54.89 12.56
C LYS A 968 33.99 -54.22 12.51
N HIS A 969 32.93 -55.01 12.66
CA HIS A 969 31.55 -54.53 12.67
C HIS A 969 31.22 -53.55 13.81
N LEU A 970 31.92 -53.61 14.96
CA LEU A 970 31.76 -52.66 16.07
C LEU A 970 32.31 -51.26 15.75
N PHE A 971 33.23 -51.13 14.79
CA PHE A 971 33.71 -49.83 14.32
C PHE A 971 32.91 -49.33 13.12
N THR A 972 32.55 -50.22 12.18
CA THR A 972 31.81 -49.80 10.98
C THR A 972 30.40 -49.29 11.30
N ALA A 973 29.72 -49.87 12.30
CA ALA A 973 28.37 -49.46 12.67
C ALA A 973 28.29 -48.01 13.22
N PRO A 974 29.06 -47.60 14.23
CA PRO A 974 29.09 -46.20 14.70
C PRO A 974 29.54 -45.21 13.63
N VAL A 975 30.53 -45.58 12.79
CA VAL A 975 31.03 -44.69 11.72
C VAL A 975 29.97 -44.45 10.65
N VAL A 976 29.23 -45.48 10.22
CA VAL A 976 28.14 -45.33 9.26
C VAL A 976 27.00 -44.47 9.84
N LEU A 977 26.66 -44.66 11.12
CA LEU A 977 25.63 -43.86 11.79
C LEU A 977 26.03 -42.37 11.90
N VAL A 978 27.32 -42.07 12.11
CA VAL A 978 27.83 -40.68 12.10
C VAL A 978 27.78 -40.08 10.70
N ILE A 979 28.24 -40.80 9.67
CA ILE A 979 28.21 -40.31 8.28
C ILE A 979 26.78 -39.95 7.85
N LEU A 980 25.81 -40.78 8.21
CA LEU A 980 24.40 -40.54 7.89
C LEU A 980 23.76 -39.41 8.71
N ALA A 981 24.31 -39.08 9.88
CA ALA A 981 23.79 -38.00 10.73
C ALA A 981 24.53 -36.65 10.54
N LEU A 982 25.72 -36.66 9.93
CA LEU A 982 26.53 -35.47 9.62
C LEU A 982 25.79 -34.43 8.78
N PRO A 983 25.01 -34.76 7.73
CA PRO A 983 24.27 -33.78 6.94
C PRO A 983 23.31 -32.93 7.78
N ARG A 984 22.66 -33.52 8.79
CA ARG A 984 21.79 -32.81 9.73
C ARG A 984 22.59 -31.80 10.57
N LEU A 985 23.80 -32.18 10.98
CA LEU A 985 24.70 -31.36 11.79
C LEU A 985 25.32 -30.23 10.97
N ILE A 986 25.66 -30.50 9.71
CA ILE A 986 26.16 -29.49 8.76
C ILE A 986 25.07 -28.46 8.45
N LEU A 987 23.82 -28.88 8.22
CA LEU A 987 22.67 -27.98 8.09
C LEU A 987 22.38 -27.19 9.38
N LEU A 988 22.80 -27.70 10.53
CA LEU A 988 22.69 -27.05 11.85
C LEU A 988 23.68 -25.88 12.01
N PHE A 989 24.83 -25.93 11.32
CA PHE A 989 25.89 -24.91 11.39
C PHE A 989 26.01 -24.04 10.14
N LEU A 990 25.51 -24.48 8.98
CA LEU A 990 25.36 -23.64 7.78
C LEU A 990 24.19 -22.67 7.99
N SER A 991 24.46 -21.53 8.62
CA SER A 991 23.51 -20.42 8.81
C SER A 991 23.13 -19.70 7.50
N LYS A 992 22.96 -20.43 6.39
CA LYS A 992 22.40 -19.87 5.17
C LYS A 992 20.92 -20.21 5.15
N CYS A 993 20.09 -19.19 5.33
CA CYS A 993 18.67 -19.29 5.05
C CYS A 993 18.40 -19.60 3.57
N MET A 994 17.22 -20.16 3.30
CA MET A 994 16.78 -20.51 1.94
C MET A 994 16.59 -19.21 1.14
N LYS A 995 17.47 -18.93 0.17
CA LYS A 995 17.45 -17.68 -0.61
C LYS A 995 16.60 -17.81 -1.88
N SER A 996 16.54 -19.01 -2.43
CA SER A 996 15.77 -19.37 -3.63
C SER A 996 14.85 -20.58 -3.38
N THR A 997 13.77 -20.70 -4.15
CA THR A 997 12.94 -21.92 -4.21
C THR A 997 13.73 -23.17 -4.61
N ASP A 998 14.84 -22.99 -5.32
CA ASP A 998 15.71 -24.10 -5.74
C ASP A 998 16.58 -24.64 -4.60
N ASP A 999 16.88 -23.81 -3.59
CA ASP A 999 17.64 -24.22 -2.39
C ASP A 999 16.85 -25.21 -1.52
N ALA A 1000 15.52 -25.28 -1.69
CA ALA A 1000 14.62 -26.14 -0.91
C ALA A 1000 14.99 -27.64 -1.02
N TRP A 1001 15.52 -28.06 -2.18
CA TRP A 1001 15.96 -29.44 -2.40
C TRP A 1001 17.08 -29.88 -1.47
N LEU A 1002 18.03 -28.98 -1.20
CA LEU A 1002 19.19 -29.28 -0.35
C LEU A 1002 18.75 -29.52 1.11
N PHE A 1003 17.85 -28.66 1.61
CA PHE A 1003 17.27 -28.81 2.95
C PHE A 1003 16.39 -30.05 3.06
N LEU A 1004 15.60 -30.34 2.03
CA LEU A 1004 14.72 -31.51 1.98
C LEU A 1004 15.53 -32.83 1.96
N ILE A 1005 16.58 -32.91 1.14
CA ILE A 1005 17.48 -34.09 1.10
C ILE A 1005 18.15 -34.30 2.45
N GLY A 1006 18.70 -33.26 3.07
CA GLY A 1006 19.33 -33.38 4.39
C GLY A 1006 18.35 -33.77 5.50
N TYR A 1007 17.09 -33.32 5.41
CA TYR A 1007 16.03 -33.73 6.32
C TYR A 1007 15.72 -35.23 6.22
N PHE A 1008 15.52 -35.77 5.01
CA PHE A 1008 15.27 -37.21 4.81
C PHE A 1008 16.47 -38.09 5.22
N ILE A 1009 17.69 -37.68 4.90
CA ILE A 1009 18.91 -38.42 5.28
C ILE A 1009 19.01 -38.56 6.80
N SER A 1010 18.55 -37.57 7.57
CA SER A 1010 18.62 -37.57 9.02
C SER A 1010 17.81 -38.67 9.71
N PHE A 1011 16.80 -39.25 9.04
CA PHE A 1011 15.97 -40.34 9.56
C PHE A 1011 16.50 -41.73 9.16
N ILE A 1012 17.48 -41.82 8.27
CA ILE A 1012 18.06 -43.10 7.84
C ILE A 1012 18.72 -43.88 9.00
N PRO A 1013 19.50 -43.25 9.93
CA PRO A 1013 20.14 -43.97 11.03
C PRO A 1013 19.19 -44.81 11.88
N THR A 1014 18.01 -44.28 12.22
CA THR A 1014 17.01 -44.99 13.04
C THR A 1014 16.35 -46.14 12.27
N MET A 1015 16.32 -46.09 10.93
CA MET A 1015 15.79 -47.16 10.10
C MET A 1015 16.77 -48.33 9.89
N LEU A 1016 18.04 -48.17 10.27
CA LEU A 1016 19.08 -49.17 10.04
C LEU A 1016 19.33 -50.10 11.23
N THR A 1017 18.55 -50.03 12.31
CA THR A 1017 18.73 -50.87 13.51
C THR A 1017 18.78 -52.38 13.19
N PHE A 1018 17.89 -52.87 12.32
CA PHE A 1018 17.90 -54.25 11.86
C PHE A 1018 19.19 -54.59 11.08
N VAL A 1019 19.58 -53.73 10.14
CA VAL A 1019 20.77 -53.93 9.28
C VAL A 1019 22.06 -53.83 10.08
N VAL A 1020 22.10 -52.98 11.10
CA VAL A 1020 23.29 -52.69 11.91
C VAL A 1020 23.51 -53.73 12.99
N PHE A 1021 22.45 -54.17 13.70
CA PHE A 1021 22.61 -55.06 14.85
C PHE A 1021 22.33 -56.53 14.54
N ILE A 1022 21.35 -56.83 13.67
CA ILE A 1022 20.92 -58.22 13.43
C ILE A 1022 21.70 -58.85 12.29
N VAL A 1023 21.85 -58.16 11.16
CA VAL A 1023 22.52 -58.72 9.97
C VAL A 1023 23.99 -59.16 10.23
N PRO A 1024 24.82 -58.43 10.98
CA PRO A 1024 26.21 -58.83 11.22
C PRO A 1024 26.36 -59.94 12.27
N SER A 1025 25.33 -60.17 13.10
CA SER A 1025 25.39 -61.09 14.23
C SER A 1025 24.87 -62.48 13.86
N LYS A 1026 25.77 -63.49 13.85
CA LYS A 1026 25.38 -64.90 13.67
C LYS A 1026 24.40 -65.37 14.75
N PHE A 1027 24.49 -64.82 15.97
CA PHE A 1027 23.59 -65.14 17.08
C PHE A 1027 22.17 -64.64 16.83
N TYR A 1028 22.00 -63.34 16.51
CA TYR A 1028 20.67 -62.76 16.28
C TYR A 1028 20.00 -63.30 15.01
N LYS A 1029 20.77 -63.59 13.95
CA LYS A 1029 20.25 -64.26 12.74
C LYS A 1029 19.66 -65.64 13.03
N LYS A 1030 20.33 -66.45 13.86
CA LYS A 1030 19.83 -67.77 14.26
C LYS A 1030 18.53 -67.63 15.07
N GLN A 1031 18.47 -66.66 15.97
CA GLN A 1031 17.28 -66.41 16.79
C GLN A 1031 16.09 -65.90 15.96
N LEU A 1032 16.33 -65.02 14.98
CA LEU A 1032 15.32 -64.58 14.02
C LEU A 1032 14.72 -65.77 13.26
N HIS A 1033 15.58 -66.65 12.73
CA HIS A 1033 15.12 -67.79 11.95
C HIS A 1033 14.24 -68.73 12.79
N GLN A 1034 14.68 -69.03 14.03
CA GLN A 1034 13.91 -69.84 14.97
C GLN A 1034 12.55 -69.22 15.33
N SER A 1035 12.52 -67.92 15.64
CA SER A 1035 11.28 -67.19 15.92
C SER A 1035 10.33 -67.19 14.71
N LEU A 1036 10.84 -66.97 13.50
CA LEU A 1036 10.03 -66.97 12.27
C LEU A 1036 9.45 -68.35 11.97
N THR A 1037 10.24 -69.44 12.11
CA THR A 1037 9.72 -70.80 11.94
C THR A 1037 8.64 -71.14 12.97
N ALA A 1038 8.82 -70.74 14.24
CA ALA A 1038 7.80 -70.95 15.27
C ALA A 1038 6.51 -70.20 14.95
N TYR A 1039 6.61 -68.95 14.49
CA TYR A 1039 5.46 -68.14 14.11
C TYR A 1039 4.72 -68.72 12.90
N LEU A 1040 5.46 -69.16 11.87
CA LEU A 1040 4.90 -69.83 10.69
C LEU A 1040 4.21 -71.15 11.05
N THR A 1041 4.79 -71.95 11.96
CA THR A 1041 4.13 -73.18 12.42
C THR A 1041 2.87 -72.93 13.26
N ASN A 1042 2.80 -71.83 14.02
CA ASN A 1042 1.60 -71.43 14.75
C ASN A 1042 0.52 -70.89 13.81
N ILE A 1043 0.88 -70.09 12.79
CA ILE A 1043 -0.06 -69.65 11.75
C ILE A 1043 -0.60 -70.85 10.97
N GLN A 1044 0.26 -71.80 10.60
CA GLN A 1044 -0.17 -73.03 9.93
C GLN A 1044 -1.07 -73.91 10.82
N ARG A 1045 -0.82 -73.97 12.14
CA ARG A 1045 -1.73 -74.61 13.10
C ARG A 1045 -3.07 -73.87 13.21
N HIS A 1046 -3.07 -72.54 13.19
CA HIS A 1046 -4.29 -71.76 13.29
C HIS A 1046 -5.14 -71.87 12.02
N PHE A 1047 -4.52 -71.85 10.83
CA PHE A 1047 -5.20 -72.13 9.56
C PHE A 1047 -5.67 -73.59 9.43
N LYS A 1048 -4.97 -74.56 10.02
CA LYS A 1048 -5.45 -75.95 10.17
C LYS A 1048 -6.56 -76.14 11.21
N SER A 1049 -6.80 -75.15 12.06
CA SER A 1049 -7.87 -75.13 13.07
C SER A 1049 -9.12 -74.39 12.57
N ILE A 1050 -9.02 -73.64 11.47
CA ILE A 1050 -10.12 -72.91 10.82
C ILE A 1050 -10.69 -73.72 9.62
N LYS A 1051 -9.96 -74.75 9.17
CA LYS A 1051 -10.47 -75.83 8.32
C LYS A 1051 -10.91 -76.98 9.21
#